data_AF-A0A4R0RH33-F1
#
_entry.id   AF-A0A4R0RH33-F1
#
_cell.length_a   1.000
_cell.length_b   1.000
_cell.length_c   1.000
_cell.angle_alpha   90.00
_cell.angle_beta   90.00
_cell.angle_gamma   90.00
#
_symmetry.space_group_name_H-M   'P 1'
#
loop_
_entity.id
_entity.type
_entity.pdbx_description
1 polymer ?
#
loop_
_entity_poly.entity_id
_entity_poly.type
_entity_poly.pdbx_seq_one_letter_code
_entity_poly.pdbx_strand_id
1 'polypeptide(L)'
;YGNSDGVYTVRVRRPQPLICAAQLAALTFGHSNRANQYALARGVWLFATKTHQSVFRVESRLAQSVAYSTVHSALRTMADDVLSAVREAVRNGTLYWLVGDNIQTYMKQRDHRIGRSNKMIKGFAGTAILCEDYDDDAFDLQDYLQRQARLERRNLSVETIIADIDFERLILVATGQFLRTLVRFVPALSASGFSSKVDKFYEAHVKKNPIKPTRKSTIIPLATNSADEIRIQGMQEAVDDFLTRQLGITDEDFSGKPLIFSGDGKTFDQLVRLRRLMSAHEGDVESLRFVLPMLELWHTKWTDLSRVIRAHWGKGHERDPSALSCLAKIAECPTPNDLQKVPFHDGAHMLDLVLDAFLLNCWENVFDTSNLVQYFASLKEANKLPKFEDLVITARKLAERHATTEAFERAHHPDAHENSIPLGSPWNPPTAPAALSPEPDTAPSHSDRASPTVTPADAEQPSAVPSVVSHEPQADEYVPDRLAEQIGLQRMDEILMGRSAARLQASNTGAGQPSAPEGLGDGDNNMVNSTGPELDTLSELSFTSSSTEEPDVTLANSVLFMRNAIWWREECEAVTQGDAERIWEILKVWILTFTGSGNPYYSQYLLELYCTFKWEVGEKFFKAIMQNWLVNQHGIPGHFIELDLLQEFFNFWLEDLAQHKGQEFDRVWYRFVLSVNVHQFLRLKEEMEELVSLKARKGAHIEPHLRNELRELMKVLREQEVNLRRPGRNEGFVAVDDLKIGYEKLRDKKIKEFIHKTMKYMNIWNNRESDTLPTGMDGDVEADEEDQGAVQTEDGEERVRLEYGPNEEPPAAVYLENGELCVGIAAEN
;
A
#
# COMPACT_ATOMS: atom_id res chain seq x y z
N TYR A 1 4.74 -35.93 -41.36
CA TYR A 1 5.04 -36.99 -42.36
C TYR A 1 4.33 -38.25 -41.90
N GLY A 2 3.56 -38.92 -42.76
CA GLY A 2 2.86 -40.14 -42.37
C GLY A 2 3.82 -41.34 -42.42
N ASN A 3 3.93 -42.08 -41.32
CA ASN A 3 4.42 -43.45 -41.39
C ASN A 3 3.30 -44.36 -41.92
N SER A 4 3.67 -45.55 -42.38
CA SER A 4 2.78 -46.60 -42.93
C SER A 4 1.59 -47.00 -42.04
N ASP A 5 1.57 -46.55 -40.78
CA ASP A 5 0.54 -46.84 -39.78
C ASP A 5 -0.47 -45.69 -39.57
N GLY A 6 -0.47 -44.66 -40.41
CA GLY A 6 -1.42 -43.54 -40.32
C GLY A 6 -1.16 -42.55 -39.17
N VAL A 7 -0.05 -42.70 -38.43
CA VAL A 7 0.36 -41.77 -37.37
C VAL A 7 1.07 -40.56 -38.00
N TYR A 8 0.43 -39.40 -37.92
CA TYR A 8 1.00 -38.12 -38.35
C TYR A 8 2.02 -37.62 -37.31
N THR A 9 3.31 -37.70 -37.62
CA THR A 9 4.33 -37.00 -36.83
C THR A 9 4.39 -35.53 -37.25
N VAL A 10 4.04 -34.64 -36.31
CA VAL A 10 4.20 -33.18 -36.46
C VAL A 10 5.64 -32.83 -36.08
N ARG A 11 6.38 -32.20 -37.00
CA ARG A 11 7.74 -31.71 -36.70
C ARG A 11 7.64 -30.52 -35.75
N VAL A 12 8.16 -30.69 -34.53
CA VAL A 12 8.25 -29.61 -33.53
C VAL A 12 9.33 -28.60 -33.91
N ARG A 13 10.52 -29.06 -34.33
CA ARG A 13 11.57 -28.18 -34.85
C ARG A 13 11.35 -27.92 -36.34
N ARG A 14 11.26 -26.64 -36.72
CA ARG A 14 11.03 -26.18 -38.10
C ARG A 14 9.75 -26.79 -38.70
N PRO A 15 8.56 -26.43 -38.20
CA PRO A 15 7.30 -26.99 -38.67
C PRO A 15 7.10 -26.68 -40.16
N GLN A 16 7.05 -27.72 -40.99
CA GLN A 16 6.97 -27.56 -42.45
C GLN A 16 5.79 -26.68 -42.91
N PRO A 17 4.56 -26.82 -42.37
CA PRO A 17 3.44 -25.97 -42.78
C PRO A 17 3.71 -24.48 -42.55
N LEU A 18 4.27 -24.11 -41.39
CA LEU A 18 4.59 -22.72 -41.06
C LEU A 18 5.67 -22.15 -41.97
N ILE A 19 6.71 -22.93 -42.28
CA ILE A 19 7.77 -22.50 -43.19
C ILE A 19 7.20 -22.27 -44.58
N CYS A 20 6.42 -23.22 -45.11
CA CYS A 20 5.79 -23.08 -46.42
C CYS A 20 4.87 -21.85 -46.46
N ALA A 21 4.04 -21.63 -45.42
CA ALA A 21 3.16 -20.48 -45.33
C ALA A 21 3.93 -19.15 -45.33
N ALA A 22 5.00 -19.03 -44.53
CA ALA A 22 5.83 -17.83 -44.48
C ALA A 22 6.50 -17.53 -45.83
N GLN A 23 7.05 -18.55 -46.51
CA GLN A 23 7.68 -18.37 -47.82
C GLN A 23 6.66 -18.02 -48.91
N LEU A 24 5.48 -18.66 -48.91
CA LEU A 24 4.41 -18.33 -49.85
C LEU A 24 3.89 -16.90 -49.63
N ALA A 25 3.76 -16.46 -48.38
CA ALA A 25 3.37 -15.10 -48.05
C ALA A 25 4.39 -14.08 -48.58
N ALA A 26 5.70 -14.33 -48.40
CA ALA A 26 6.76 -13.47 -48.92
C ALA A 26 6.76 -13.42 -50.46
N LEU A 27 6.61 -14.57 -51.14
CA LEU A 27 6.52 -14.62 -52.60
C LEU A 27 5.29 -13.85 -53.13
N THR A 28 4.15 -13.99 -52.45
CA THR A 28 2.90 -13.30 -52.82
C THR A 28 3.03 -11.79 -52.62
N PHE A 29 3.65 -11.35 -51.51
CA PHE A 29 3.94 -9.94 -51.27
C PHE A 29 4.90 -9.35 -52.31
N GLY A 30 5.92 -10.12 -52.71
CA GLY A 30 6.84 -9.73 -53.78
C GLY A 30 6.15 -9.56 -55.14
N HIS A 31 5.05 -10.28 -55.38
CA HIS A 31 4.22 -10.12 -56.57
C HIS A 31 3.20 -8.97 -56.46
N SER A 32 2.66 -8.73 -55.26
CA SER A 32 1.69 -7.67 -55.01
C SER A 32 1.87 -7.03 -53.64
N ASN A 33 2.03 -5.71 -53.62
CA ASN A 33 2.10 -4.93 -52.38
C ASN A 33 0.79 -4.93 -51.56
N ARG A 34 -0.31 -5.46 -52.11
CA ARG A 34 -1.59 -5.65 -51.40
C ARG A 34 -1.62 -6.94 -50.56
N ALA A 35 -0.80 -7.93 -50.90
CA ALA A 35 -0.69 -9.18 -50.15
C ALA A 35 0.34 -9.05 -49.02
N ASN A 36 0.19 -8.03 -48.17
CA ASN A 36 1.23 -7.59 -47.25
C ASN A 36 0.95 -7.92 -45.77
N GLN A 37 -0.16 -8.60 -45.44
CA GLN A 37 -0.56 -8.85 -44.05
C GLN A 37 0.56 -9.48 -43.21
N TYR A 38 1.19 -10.55 -43.71
CA TYR A 38 2.32 -11.20 -43.04
C TYR A 38 3.52 -10.25 -42.88
N ALA A 39 3.91 -9.56 -43.96
CA ALA A 39 5.04 -8.65 -43.96
C ALA A 39 4.81 -7.43 -43.04
N LEU A 40 3.56 -6.98 -42.91
CA LEU A 40 3.16 -5.90 -42.03
C LEU A 40 3.18 -6.36 -40.56
N ALA A 41 2.56 -7.50 -40.25
CA ALA A 41 2.57 -8.07 -38.90
C ALA A 41 4.01 -8.31 -38.41
N ARG A 42 4.87 -8.88 -39.26
CA ARG A 42 6.30 -9.03 -38.95
C ARG A 42 6.99 -7.68 -38.80
N GLY A 43 6.67 -6.69 -39.62
CA GLY A 43 7.21 -5.33 -39.47
C GLY A 43 6.85 -4.69 -38.13
N VAL A 44 5.59 -4.80 -37.69
CA VAL A 44 5.14 -4.30 -36.38
C VAL A 44 5.83 -5.06 -35.24
N TRP A 45 5.96 -6.38 -35.33
CA TRP A 45 6.69 -7.17 -34.33
C TRP A 45 8.18 -6.81 -34.25
N LEU A 46 8.84 -6.60 -35.40
CA LEU A 46 10.23 -6.12 -35.44
C LEU A 46 10.34 -4.73 -34.78
N PHE A 47 9.33 -3.88 -34.91
CA PHE A 47 9.30 -2.58 -34.25
C PHE A 47 9.14 -2.73 -32.73
N ALA A 48 8.20 -3.56 -32.28
CA ALA A 48 7.96 -3.85 -30.86
C ALA A 48 9.17 -4.49 -30.15
N THR A 49 10.00 -5.22 -30.90
CA THR A 49 11.26 -5.82 -30.41
C THR A 49 12.48 -4.90 -30.58
N LYS A 50 12.26 -3.61 -30.91
CA LYS A 50 13.30 -2.58 -31.11
C LYS A 50 14.35 -2.93 -32.15
N THR A 51 13.94 -3.65 -33.19
CA THR A 51 14.85 -3.98 -34.28
C THR A 51 15.37 -2.70 -34.93
N HIS A 52 16.67 -2.63 -35.21
CA HIS A 52 17.29 -1.47 -35.84
C HIS A 52 16.71 -1.19 -37.24
N GLN A 53 16.57 0.10 -37.59
CA GLN A 53 15.94 0.54 -38.85
C GLN A 53 16.59 -0.06 -40.11
N SER A 54 17.89 -0.39 -40.06
CA SER A 54 18.59 -1.05 -41.18
C SER A 54 17.99 -2.41 -41.54
N VAL A 55 17.46 -3.16 -40.57
CA VAL A 55 16.83 -4.46 -40.81
C VAL A 55 15.59 -4.28 -41.67
N PHE A 56 14.74 -3.30 -41.38
CA PHE A 56 13.58 -2.97 -42.22
C PHE A 56 13.97 -2.63 -43.65
N ARG A 57 15.09 -1.92 -43.85
CA ARG A 57 15.58 -1.56 -45.19
C ARG A 57 15.97 -2.79 -46.01
N VAL A 58 16.57 -3.78 -45.38
CA VAL A 58 16.98 -5.04 -46.03
C VAL A 58 15.77 -5.96 -46.21
N GLU A 59 15.05 -6.25 -45.13
CA GLU A 59 13.94 -7.21 -45.10
C GLU A 59 12.77 -6.79 -45.99
N SER A 60 12.54 -5.48 -46.17
CA SER A 60 11.53 -4.98 -47.12
C SER A 60 11.89 -5.25 -48.57
N ARG A 61 13.17 -5.32 -48.93
CA ARG A 61 13.63 -5.72 -50.26
C ARG A 61 13.58 -7.24 -50.45
N LEU A 62 13.63 -8.00 -49.37
CA LEU A 62 13.52 -9.47 -49.36
C LEU A 62 12.07 -9.96 -49.23
N ALA A 63 11.08 -9.06 -49.28
CA ALA A 63 9.66 -9.33 -49.09
C ALA A 63 9.31 -10.02 -47.74
N GLN A 64 10.21 -9.92 -46.75
CA GLN A 64 10.03 -10.50 -45.42
C GLN A 64 9.40 -9.52 -44.43
N SER A 65 9.40 -8.22 -44.73
CA SER A 65 8.80 -7.17 -43.91
C SER A 65 8.30 -6.05 -44.83
N VAL A 66 7.45 -5.16 -44.33
CA VAL A 66 7.21 -3.87 -44.98
C VAL A 66 8.33 -2.86 -44.65
N ALA A 67 8.35 -1.73 -45.36
CA ALA A 67 9.27 -0.63 -45.07
C ALA A 67 8.94 0.02 -43.71
N TYR A 68 9.94 0.62 -43.06
CA TYR A 68 9.79 1.26 -41.75
C TYR A 68 8.70 2.36 -41.74
N SER A 69 8.60 3.15 -42.82
CA SER A 69 7.55 4.15 -42.99
C SER A 69 6.14 3.55 -43.08
N THR A 70 6.01 2.35 -43.66
CA THR A 70 4.75 1.62 -43.71
C THR A 70 4.34 1.13 -42.33
N VAL A 71 5.29 0.67 -41.51
CA VAL A 71 5.02 0.31 -40.10
C VAL A 71 4.52 1.52 -39.32
N HIS A 72 5.19 2.68 -39.43
CA HIS A 72 4.76 3.92 -38.77
C HIS A 72 3.37 4.34 -39.19
N SER A 73 3.07 4.30 -40.49
CA SER A 73 1.73 4.63 -40.99
C SER A 73 0.68 3.69 -40.43
N ALA A 74 0.95 2.39 -40.36
CA ALA A 74 0.02 1.42 -39.82
C ALA A 74 -0.24 1.64 -38.33
N LEU A 75 0.81 1.86 -37.54
CA LEU A 75 0.69 2.14 -36.10
C LEU A 75 -0.07 3.44 -35.81
N ARG A 76 0.13 4.45 -36.64
CA ARG A 76 -0.65 5.69 -36.56
C ARG A 76 -2.13 5.44 -36.88
N THR A 77 -2.43 4.72 -37.96
CA THR A 77 -3.81 4.37 -38.30
C THR A 77 -4.47 3.56 -37.19
N MET A 78 -3.76 2.58 -36.60
CA MET A 78 -4.26 1.83 -35.44
C MET A 78 -4.58 2.74 -34.26
N ALA A 79 -3.72 3.71 -33.95
CA ALA A 79 -3.97 4.67 -32.89
C ALA A 79 -5.19 5.56 -33.19
N ASP A 80 -5.29 6.08 -34.41
CA ASP A 80 -6.42 6.90 -34.84
C ASP A 80 -7.75 6.12 -34.78
N ASP A 81 -7.75 4.85 -35.19
CA ASP A 81 -8.92 3.96 -35.17
C ASP A 81 -9.35 3.65 -33.72
N VAL A 82 -8.41 3.31 -32.84
CA VAL A 82 -8.68 3.01 -31.42
C VAL A 82 -9.23 4.25 -30.71
N LEU A 83 -8.60 5.41 -30.87
CA LEU A 83 -9.09 6.64 -30.25
C LEU A 83 -10.45 7.06 -30.81
N SER A 84 -10.71 6.85 -32.10
CA SER A 84 -12.02 7.12 -32.69
C SER A 84 -13.10 6.20 -32.12
N ALA A 85 -12.79 4.91 -31.92
CA ALA A 85 -13.69 3.96 -31.28
C ALA A 85 -13.98 4.33 -29.82
N VAL A 86 -12.97 4.80 -29.06
CA VAL A 86 -13.17 5.30 -27.69
C VAL A 86 -14.10 6.52 -27.68
N ARG A 87 -13.88 7.51 -28.57
CA ARG A 87 -14.76 8.69 -28.67
C ARG A 87 -16.20 8.30 -28.98
N GLU A 88 -16.39 7.38 -29.93
CA GLU A 88 -17.73 6.88 -30.28
C GLU A 88 -18.37 6.14 -29.10
N ALA A 89 -17.61 5.31 -28.39
CA ALA A 89 -18.07 4.60 -27.21
C ALA A 89 -18.49 5.56 -26.08
N VAL A 90 -17.67 6.57 -25.78
CA VAL A 90 -17.96 7.62 -24.78
C VAL A 90 -19.22 8.40 -25.15
N ARG A 91 -19.35 8.83 -26.42
CA ARG A 91 -20.56 9.50 -26.92
C ARG A 91 -21.81 8.63 -26.78
N ASN A 92 -21.67 7.31 -26.93
CA ASN A 92 -22.76 6.36 -26.73
C ASN A 92 -23.00 5.99 -25.25
N GLY A 93 -22.35 6.67 -24.31
CA GLY A 93 -22.55 6.50 -22.87
C GLY A 93 -21.68 5.44 -22.21
N THR A 94 -20.67 4.92 -22.90
CA THR A 94 -19.67 3.99 -22.34
C THR A 94 -18.76 4.76 -21.39
N LEU A 95 -18.46 4.16 -20.23
CA LEU A 95 -17.66 4.78 -19.19
C LEU A 95 -16.25 4.21 -19.15
N TYR A 96 -15.28 5.10 -18.99
CA TYR A 96 -13.88 4.75 -18.80
C TYR A 96 -13.35 5.39 -17.52
N TRP A 97 -12.57 4.62 -16.76
CA TRP A 97 -11.73 5.11 -15.68
C TRP A 97 -10.38 5.52 -16.29
N LEU A 98 -9.98 6.77 -16.06
CA LEU A 98 -8.68 7.27 -16.50
C LEU A 98 -7.66 7.16 -15.38
N VAL A 99 -6.50 6.61 -15.68
CA VAL A 99 -5.32 6.69 -14.81
C VAL A 99 -4.24 7.46 -15.54
N GLY A 100 -3.59 8.39 -14.84
CA GLY A 100 -2.52 9.21 -15.37
C GLY A 100 -1.31 9.24 -14.44
N ASP A 101 -0.14 9.47 -15.03
CA ASP A 101 1.11 9.66 -14.32
C ASP A 101 2.08 10.51 -15.16
N ASN A 102 2.96 11.23 -14.47
CA ASN A 102 4.04 11.98 -15.09
C ASN A 102 5.10 11.03 -15.68
N ILE A 103 5.56 11.36 -16.88
CA ILE A 103 6.64 10.66 -17.57
C ILE A 103 7.78 11.65 -17.85
N GLN A 104 9.03 11.19 -17.69
CA GLN A 104 10.19 12.06 -17.85
C GLN A 104 11.36 11.33 -18.49
N THR A 105 12.11 12.03 -19.35
CA THR A 105 13.33 11.46 -19.95
C THR A 105 14.46 12.46 -19.95
N TYR A 106 15.66 12.00 -19.60
CA TYR A 106 16.84 12.85 -19.55
C TYR A 106 17.49 12.96 -20.94
N MET A 107 17.44 14.16 -21.52
CA MET A 107 18.15 14.45 -22.76
C MET A 107 19.61 14.83 -22.45
N LYS A 108 20.50 13.84 -22.52
CA LYS A 108 21.94 14.05 -22.41
C LYS A 108 22.52 14.66 -23.69
N GLN A 109 23.10 15.85 -23.59
CA GLN A 109 23.81 16.47 -24.70
C GLN A 109 25.15 15.77 -24.92
N ARG A 110 25.35 15.19 -26.10
CA ARG A 110 26.61 14.52 -26.47
C ARG A 110 27.68 15.48 -26.97
N ASP A 111 27.28 16.66 -27.42
CA ASP A 111 28.18 17.72 -27.91
C ASP A 111 27.97 18.98 -27.07
N HIS A 112 28.84 19.18 -26.08
CA HIS A 112 28.77 20.31 -25.16
C HIS A 112 29.15 21.61 -25.90
N ARG A 113 28.19 22.52 -26.02
CA ARG A 113 28.37 23.85 -26.61
C ARG A 113 27.65 24.89 -25.77
N ILE A 114 28.05 26.16 -25.90
CA ILE A 114 27.35 27.29 -25.26
C ILE A 114 25.87 27.23 -25.69
N GLY A 115 24.95 27.19 -24.71
CA GLY A 115 23.51 27.07 -24.93
C GLY A 115 22.97 25.63 -25.07
N ARG A 116 23.81 24.61 -24.95
CA ARG A 116 23.39 23.20 -24.91
C ARG A 116 23.72 22.60 -23.55
N SER A 117 22.71 22.58 -22.68
CA SER A 117 22.73 21.83 -21.43
C SER A 117 21.91 20.55 -21.56
N ASN A 118 22.20 19.60 -20.68
CA ASN A 118 21.26 18.51 -20.46
C ASN A 118 19.90 19.08 -20.03
N LYS A 119 18.83 18.45 -20.45
CA LYS A 119 17.47 18.88 -20.13
C LYS A 119 16.65 17.67 -19.73
N MET A 120 15.92 17.78 -18.64
CA MET A 120 14.83 16.86 -18.30
C MET A 120 13.62 17.23 -19.15
N ILE A 121 13.19 16.30 -19.99
CA ILE A 121 11.94 16.42 -20.75
C ILE A 121 10.86 15.80 -19.86
N LYS A 122 9.76 16.52 -19.66
CA LYS A 122 8.63 16.09 -18.84
C LYS A 122 7.38 16.00 -19.72
N GLY A 123 6.44 15.15 -19.33
CA GLY A 123 5.16 15.01 -19.99
C GLY A 123 4.21 14.22 -19.12
N PHE A 124 3.03 13.96 -19.66
CA PHE A 124 1.99 13.24 -18.95
C PHE A 124 1.45 12.11 -19.84
N ALA A 125 1.38 10.92 -19.26
CA ALA A 125 0.85 9.72 -19.91
C ALA A 125 -0.42 9.28 -19.20
N GLY A 126 -1.30 8.60 -19.91
CA GLY A 126 -2.53 8.11 -19.34
C GLY A 126 -3.10 6.92 -20.08
N THR A 127 -4.00 6.21 -19.40
CA THR A 127 -4.65 5.00 -19.88
C THR A 127 -6.13 5.06 -19.54
N ALA A 128 -6.97 4.71 -20.50
CA ALA A 128 -8.41 4.53 -20.31
C ALA A 128 -8.72 3.05 -20.09
N ILE A 129 -9.42 2.76 -19.00
CA ILE A 129 -9.84 1.41 -18.62
C ILE A 129 -11.36 1.37 -18.68
N LEU A 130 -11.92 0.43 -19.44
CA LEU A 130 -13.37 0.28 -19.55
C LEU A 130 -13.95 -0.06 -18.18
N CYS A 131 -14.96 0.69 -17.73
CA CYS A 131 -15.73 0.33 -16.56
C CYS A 131 -16.66 -0.84 -16.91
N GLU A 132 -16.74 -1.85 -16.04
CA GLU A 132 -17.56 -3.05 -16.22
C GLU A 132 -18.30 -3.38 -14.90
N ASP A 133 -19.32 -4.24 -14.98
CA ASP A 133 -20.03 -4.82 -13.83
C ASP A 133 -20.60 -3.78 -12.83
N TYR A 134 -21.21 -2.71 -13.34
CA TYR A 134 -21.86 -1.67 -12.53
C TYR A 134 -23.35 -1.55 -12.83
N ASP A 135 -24.10 -0.95 -11.90
CA ASP A 135 -25.53 -0.63 -12.07
C ASP A 135 -25.69 0.57 -13.02
N ASP A 136 -26.62 0.52 -13.97
CA ASP A 136 -26.79 1.57 -14.99
C ASP A 136 -27.03 2.98 -14.40
N ASP A 137 -27.61 3.05 -13.19
CA ASP A 137 -27.87 4.31 -12.47
C ASP A 137 -26.71 4.70 -11.52
N ALA A 138 -25.58 3.97 -11.53
CA ALA A 138 -24.49 4.22 -10.58
C ALA A 138 -23.79 5.56 -10.82
N PHE A 139 -23.59 5.94 -12.07
CA PHE A 139 -22.87 7.14 -12.47
C PHE A 139 -23.84 8.31 -12.69
N ASP A 140 -24.59 8.67 -11.65
CA ASP A 140 -25.49 9.82 -11.66
C ASP A 140 -24.77 11.08 -11.16
N LEU A 141 -24.48 12.02 -12.06
CA LEU A 141 -23.82 13.27 -11.70
C LEU A 141 -24.69 14.13 -10.79
N GLN A 142 -26.01 14.16 -10.99
CA GLN A 142 -26.90 15.01 -10.22
C GLN A 142 -27.03 14.53 -8.77
N ASP A 143 -27.12 13.21 -8.54
CA ASP A 143 -27.07 12.66 -7.17
C ASP A 143 -25.74 13.01 -6.48
N TYR A 144 -24.61 12.86 -7.18
CA TYR A 144 -23.29 13.22 -6.67
C TYR A 144 -23.20 14.71 -6.29
N LEU A 145 -23.60 15.62 -7.19
CA LEU A 145 -23.60 17.07 -6.93
C LEU A 145 -24.56 17.44 -5.78
N GLN A 146 -25.75 16.83 -5.72
CA GLN A 146 -26.70 17.10 -4.64
C GLN A 146 -26.15 16.66 -3.27
N ARG A 147 -25.45 15.53 -3.21
CA ARG A 147 -24.80 15.07 -1.97
C ARG A 147 -23.68 16.00 -1.54
N GLN A 148 -22.85 16.45 -2.48
CA GLN A 148 -21.85 17.47 -2.23
C GLN A 148 -22.48 18.78 -1.69
N ALA A 149 -23.65 19.14 -2.20
CA ALA A 149 -24.39 20.32 -1.74
C ALA A 149 -24.90 20.23 -0.29
N ARG A 150 -25.05 19.02 0.27
CA ARG A 150 -25.45 18.82 1.68
C ARG A 150 -24.34 19.16 2.67
N LEU A 151 -23.09 19.23 2.22
CA LEU A 151 -21.93 19.61 3.03
C LEU A 151 -21.74 18.74 4.29
N GLU A 152 -22.09 17.45 4.23
CA GLU A 152 -22.06 16.56 5.39
C GLU A 152 -20.65 16.28 5.90
N ARG A 153 -19.61 16.47 5.06
CA ARG A 153 -18.19 16.39 5.47
C ARG A 153 -17.83 17.33 6.62
N ARG A 154 -18.62 18.37 6.90
CA ARG A 154 -18.46 19.21 8.10
C ARG A 154 -18.61 18.44 9.42
N ASN A 155 -19.26 17.27 9.37
CA ASN A 155 -19.47 16.39 10.51
C ASN A 155 -18.33 15.37 10.69
N LEU A 156 -17.26 15.44 9.87
CA LEU A 156 -16.11 14.55 9.98
C LEU A 156 -15.49 14.65 11.38
N SER A 157 -15.25 13.50 12.01
CA SER A 157 -14.56 13.39 13.28
C SER A 157 -13.71 12.12 13.32
N VAL A 158 -12.74 12.04 14.24
CA VAL A 158 -11.91 10.83 14.39
C VAL A 158 -12.77 9.66 14.83
N GLU A 159 -13.71 9.91 15.72
CA GLU A 159 -14.64 8.93 16.27
C GLU A 159 -15.50 8.33 15.15
N THR A 160 -15.88 9.13 14.15
CA THR A 160 -16.60 8.64 12.97
C THR A 160 -15.74 7.72 12.12
N ILE A 161 -14.46 8.04 11.91
CA ILE A 161 -13.51 7.19 11.16
C ILE A 161 -13.27 5.87 11.90
N ILE A 162 -13.03 5.94 13.21
CA ILE A 162 -12.80 4.76 14.06
C ILE A 162 -14.03 3.85 14.08
N ALA A 163 -15.23 4.41 14.24
CA ALA A 163 -16.48 3.65 14.25
C ALA A 163 -16.77 2.96 12.91
N ASP A 164 -16.26 3.51 11.81
CA ASP A 164 -16.40 2.94 10.47
C ASP A 164 -15.39 1.83 10.17
N ILE A 165 -14.33 1.64 10.96
CA ILE A 165 -13.35 0.56 10.78
C ILE A 165 -13.91 -0.75 11.34
N ASP A 166 -13.98 -1.80 10.51
CA ASP A 166 -14.42 -3.13 10.93
C ASP A 166 -13.29 -3.90 11.64
N PHE A 167 -12.97 -3.51 12.88
CA PHE A 167 -11.91 -4.15 13.68
C PHE A 167 -12.16 -5.64 13.94
N GLU A 168 -13.40 -6.08 14.08
CA GLU A 168 -13.74 -7.50 14.22
C GLU A 168 -13.34 -8.30 12.98
N ARG A 169 -13.58 -7.76 11.78
CA ARG A 169 -13.08 -8.36 10.54
C ARG A 169 -11.56 -8.32 10.45
N LEU A 170 -10.89 -7.25 10.91
CA LEU A 170 -9.43 -7.22 10.96
C LEU A 170 -8.86 -8.31 11.89
N ILE A 171 -9.55 -8.67 12.98
CA ILE A 171 -9.20 -9.83 13.82
C ILE A 171 -9.40 -11.15 13.04
N LEU A 172 -10.46 -11.27 12.24
CA LEU A 172 -10.67 -12.43 11.36
C LEU A 172 -9.61 -12.54 10.26
N VAL A 173 -9.15 -11.41 9.71
CA VAL A 173 -8.00 -11.35 8.80
C VAL A 173 -6.75 -11.88 9.48
N ALA A 174 -6.41 -11.36 10.66
CA ALA A 174 -5.25 -11.83 11.44
C ALA A 174 -5.38 -13.34 11.76
N THR A 175 -6.56 -13.80 12.15
CA THR A 175 -6.88 -15.23 12.37
C THR A 175 -6.59 -16.05 11.11
N GLY A 176 -7.05 -15.58 9.95
CA GLY A 176 -6.79 -16.19 8.65
C GLY A 176 -5.31 -16.27 8.33
N GLN A 177 -4.54 -15.23 8.62
CA GLN A 177 -3.09 -15.18 8.41
C GLN A 177 -2.36 -16.21 9.28
N PHE A 178 -2.68 -16.31 10.58
CA PHE A 178 -2.13 -17.36 11.45
C PHE A 178 -2.41 -18.78 10.91
N LEU A 179 -3.64 -19.03 10.43
CA LEU A 179 -4.02 -20.32 9.85
C LEU A 179 -3.27 -20.61 8.55
N ARG A 180 -3.24 -19.63 7.64
CA ARG A 180 -2.60 -19.76 6.32
C ARG A 180 -1.11 -20.03 6.47
N THR A 181 -0.40 -19.25 7.28
CA THR A 181 1.03 -19.44 7.50
C THR A 181 1.33 -20.82 8.10
N LEU A 182 0.57 -21.29 9.10
CA LEU A 182 0.75 -22.63 9.67
C LEU A 182 0.52 -23.74 8.64
N VAL A 183 -0.61 -23.69 7.93
CA VAL A 183 -1.02 -24.75 6.98
C VAL A 183 -0.05 -24.80 5.79
N ARG A 184 0.46 -23.66 5.34
CA ARG A 184 1.48 -23.54 4.29
C ARG A 184 2.81 -24.13 4.75
N PHE A 185 3.25 -23.78 5.96
CA PHE A 185 4.53 -24.22 6.50
C PHE A 185 4.58 -25.72 6.82
N VAL A 186 3.44 -26.33 7.19
CA VAL A 186 3.37 -27.72 7.67
C VAL A 186 2.78 -28.66 6.59
N PRO A 187 3.61 -29.48 5.89
CA PRO A 187 3.14 -30.37 4.83
C PRO A 187 2.09 -31.40 5.28
N ALA A 188 2.14 -31.82 6.55
CA ALA A 188 1.17 -32.75 7.10
C ALA A 188 -0.26 -32.18 7.11
N LEU A 189 -0.42 -30.87 7.30
CA LEU A 189 -1.72 -30.18 7.28
C LEU A 189 -2.18 -29.91 5.85
N SER A 190 -1.32 -29.34 5.00
CA SER A 190 -1.66 -29.06 3.59
C SER A 190 -2.06 -30.32 2.83
N ALA A 191 -1.30 -31.41 2.97
CA ALA A 191 -1.61 -32.71 2.36
C ALA A 191 -2.86 -33.39 2.95
N SER A 192 -3.41 -32.88 4.05
CA SER A 192 -4.64 -33.38 4.68
C SER A 192 -5.87 -32.51 4.33
N GLY A 193 -5.75 -31.63 3.33
CA GLY A 193 -6.85 -30.81 2.81
C GLY A 193 -7.14 -29.55 3.62
N PHE A 194 -6.26 -29.15 4.55
CA PHE A 194 -6.47 -27.95 5.35
C PHE A 194 -6.39 -26.67 4.52
N SER A 195 -5.60 -26.64 3.43
CA SER A 195 -5.51 -25.49 2.53
C SER A 195 -6.88 -25.09 1.99
N SER A 196 -7.67 -26.05 1.48
CA SER A 196 -9.04 -25.77 1.01
C SER A 196 -9.98 -25.30 2.14
N LYS A 197 -9.73 -25.69 3.39
CA LYS A 197 -10.51 -25.20 4.53
C LYS A 197 -10.14 -23.76 4.90
N VAL A 198 -8.88 -23.39 4.78
CA VAL A 198 -8.43 -21.99 4.90
C VAL A 198 -9.08 -21.14 3.82
N ASP A 199 -9.09 -21.59 2.56
CA ASP A 199 -9.76 -20.85 1.48
C ASP A 199 -11.25 -20.62 1.77
N LYS A 200 -11.94 -21.64 2.29
CA LYS A 200 -13.34 -21.52 2.74
C LYS A 200 -13.53 -20.57 3.92
N PHE A 201 -12.57 -20.50 4.84
CA PHE A 201 -12.59 -19.52 5.92
C PHE A 201 -12.51 -18.09 5.37
N TYR A 202 -11.58 -17.82 4.44
CA TYR A 202 -11.46 -16.51 3.82
C TYR A 202 -12.72 -16.14 3.02
N GLU A 203 -13.26 -17.08 2.24
CA GLU A 203 -14.51 -16.90 1.48
C GLU A 203 -15.70 -16.57 2.40
N ALA A 204 -15.79 -17.20 3.57
CA ALA A 204 -16.91 -17.03 4.49
C ALA A 204 -16.80 -15.79 5.39
N HIS A 205 -15.59 -15.38 5.75
CA HIS A 205 -15.37 -14.42 6.84
C HIS A 205 -14.62 -13.15 6.44
N VAL A 206 -13.73 -13.23 5.44
CA VAL A 206 -12.83 -12.13 5.08
C VAL A 206 -13.31 -11.44 3.81
N LYS A 207 -13.65 -12.22 2.79
CA LYS A 207 -14.15 -11.75 1.49
C LYS A 207 -15.33 -10.79 1.64
N LYS A 208 -15.36 -9.78 0.78
CA LYS A 208 -16.49 -8.87 0.61
C LYS A 208 -17.05 -9.03 -0.79
N ASN A 209 -16.81 -8.07 -1.68
CA ASN A 209 -17.40 -8.01 -3.03
C ASN A 209 -16.29 -7.98 -4.07
N PRO A 210 -15.53 -9.08 -4.25
CA PRO A 210 -14.45 -9.07 -5.23
C PRO A 210 -14.98 -9.01 -6.65
N ILE A 211 -14.19 -8.38 -7.48
CA ILE A 211 -14.30 -8.42 -8.93
C ILE A 211 -14.27 -9.88 -9.39
N LYS A 212 -15.02 -10.20 -10.44
CA LYS A 212 -15.01 -11.53 -11.05
C LYS A 212 -13.56 -11.97 -11.34
N PRO A 213 -13.05 -13.06 -10.73
CA PRO A 213 -11.63 -13.41 -10.80
C PRO A 213 -11.08 -13.64 -12.20
N THR A 214 -11.96 -13.99 -13.15
CA THR A 214 -11.61 -14.24 -14.55
C THR A 214 -11.89 -13.06 -15.48
N ARG A 215 -12.21 -11.87 -14.96
CA ARG A 215 -12.44 -10.68 -15.79
C ARG A 215 -11.11 -10.23 -16.36
N LYS A 216 -11.03 -10.15 -17.68
CA LYS A 216 -9.92 -9.51 -18.38
C LYS A 216 -10.32 -8.08 -18.72
N SER A 217 -9.67 -7.11 -18.11
CA SER A 217 -9.98 -5.70 -18.28
C SER A 217 -9.66 -5.23 -19.70
N THR A 218 -10.49 -4.33 -20.22
CA THR A 218 -10.20 -3.63 -21.49
C THR A 218 -9.36 -2.39 -21.21
N ILE A 219 -8.11 -2.40 -21.69
CA ILE A 219 -7.09 -1.40 -21.39
C ILE A 219 -6.66 -0.70 -22.67
N ILE A 220 -6.80 0.63 -22.70
CA ILE A 220 -6.52 1.46 -23.87
C ILE A 220 -5.56 2.59 -23.46
N PRO A 221 -4.24 2.44 -23.72
CA PRO A 221 -3.30 3.53 -23.56
C PRO A 221 -3.70 4.74 -24.39
N LEU A 222 -3.63 5.93 -23.80
CA LEU A 222 -3.90 7.19 -24.47
C LEU A 222 -2.62 7.79 -25.04
N ALA A 223 -2.77 8.83 -25.85
CA ALA A 223 -1.69 9.54 -26.47
C ALA A 223 -1.04 10.49 -25.45
N THR A 224 0.27 10.40 -25.21
CA THR A 224 1.00 11.28 -24.28
C THR A 224 0.93 12.76 -24.67
N ASN A 225 1.14 13.66 -23.70
CA ASN A 225 1.33 15.09 -23.91
C ASN A 225 2.60 15.60 -23.18
N SER A 226 3.07 16.80 -23.50
CA SER A 226 4.26 17.41 -22.89
C SER A 226 3.93 18.31 -21.70
N ALA A 227 2.78 18.13 -21.07
CA ALA A 227 2.36 18.97 -19.96
C ALA A 227 3.14 18.62 -18.68
N ASP A 228 3.51 19.65 -17.91
CA ASP A 228 4.20 19.49 -16.63
C ASP A 228 3.16 19.44 -15.50
N GLU A 229 2.87 18.23 -15.00
CA GLU A 229 1.90 17.97 -13.93
C GLU A 229 2.18 18.80 -12.66
N ILE A 230 3.44 19.17 -12.41
CA ILE A 230 3.82 19.97 -11.23
C ILE A 230 3.15 21.36 -11.28
N ARG A 231 2.89 21.88 -12.47
CA ARG A 231 2.21 23.17 -12.67
C ARG A 231 0.72 22.92 -12.91
N ILE A 232 -0.13 23.62 -12.18
CA ILE A 232 -1.59 23.54 -12.36
C ILE A 232 -2.02 23.80 -13.81
N GLN A 233 -1.39 24.75 -14.50
CA GLN A 233 -1.68 25.00 -15.91
C GLN A 233 -1.30 23.78 -16.78
N GLY A 234 -0.18 23.13 -16.49
CA GLY A 234 0.20 21.89 -17.16
C GLY A 234 -0.81 20.77 -16.87
N MET A 235 -1.25 20.62 -15.62
CA MET A 235 -2.29 19.65 -15.30
C MET A 235 -3.60 19.93 -16.05
N GLN A 236 -4.00 21.21 -16.15
CA GLN A 236 -5.18 21.61 -16.95
C GLN A 236 -5.01 21.24 -18.42
N GLU A 237 -3.84 21.51 -19.02
CA GLU A 237 -3.54 21.15 -20.41
C GLU A 237 -3.58 19.63 -20.62
N ALA A 238 -3.09 18.85 -19.67
CA ALA A 238 -3.15 17.39 -19.71
C ALA A 238 -4.59 16.86 -19.66
N VAL A 239 -5.40 17.40 -18.72
CA VAL A 239 -6.80 17.01 -18.53
C VAL A 239 -7.64 17.39 -19.76
N ASP A 240 -7.51 18.61 -20.29
CA ASP A 240 -8.19 19.03 -21.53
C ASP A 240 -7.81 18.13 -22.71
N ASP A 241 -6.54 17.81 -22.84
CA ASP A 241 -6.06 16.96 -23.92
C ASP A 241 -6.65 15.55 -23.87
N PHE A 242 -6.73 14.93 -22.68
CA PHE A 242 -7.36 13.62 -22.55
C PHE A 242 -8.88 13.68 -22.70
N LEU A 243 -9.56 14.53 -21.93
CA LEU A 243 -11.03 14.54 -21.88
C LEU A 243 -11.64 15.09 -23.16
N THR A 244 -11.22 16.29 -23.57
CA THR A 244 -11.80 16.99 -24.71
C THR A 244 -11.27 16.43 -26.02
N ARG A 245 -9.93 16.34 -26.19
CA ARG A 245 -9.36 16.01 -27.50
C ARG A 245 -9.33 14.52 -27.77
N GLN A 246 -9.02 13.68 -26.78
CA GLN A 246 -8.87 12.25 -26.98
C GLN A 246 -10.18 11.49 -26.74
N LEU A 247 -10.90 11.75 -25.66
CA LEU A 247 -12.19 11.12 -25.37
C LEU A 247 -13.39 11.81 -26.05
N GLY A 248 -13.23 13.07 -26.50
CA GLY A 248 -14.29 13.78 -27.22
C GLY A 248 -15.41 14.30 -26.33
N ILE A 249 -15.14 14.51 -25.03
CA ILE A 249 -16.12 15.04 -24.09
C ILE A 249 -16.21 16.56 -24.27
N THR A 250 -17.38 17.05 -24.68
CA THR A 250 -17.72 18.47 -24.79
C THR A 250 -19.03 18.74 -24.07
N ASP A 251 -19.35 19.98 -23.71
CA ASP A 251 -20.64 20.30 -23.05
C ASP A 251 -21.87 19.89 -23.90
N GLU A 252 -21.71 19.82 -25.22
CA GLU A 252 -22.78 19.44 -26.17
C GLU A 252 -23.06 17.94 -26.16
N ASP A 253 -22.02 17.12 -26.00
CA ASP A 253 -22.05 15.66 -26.06
C ASP A 253 -21.96 15.02 -24.65
N PHE A 254 -21.90 15.81 -23.58
CA PHE A 254 -21.71 15.32 -22.22
C PHE A 254 -22.95 14.54 -21.73
N SER A 255 -22.73 13.29 -21.31
CA SER A 255 -23.80 12.35 -20.96
C SER A 255 -24.41 12.54 -19.57
N GLY A 256 -23.97 13.54 -18.80
CA GLY A 256 -24.42 13.74 -17.42
C GLY A 256 -23.90 12.69 -16.44
N LYS A 257 -22.85 11.96 -16.79
CA LYS A 257 -22.23 10.92 -15.96
C LYS A 257 -20.85 11.38 -15.47
N PRO A 258 -20.50 11.19 -14.18
CA PRO A 258 -19.16 11.50 -13.70
C PRO A 258 -18.12 10.58 -14.35
N LEU A 259 -16.92 11.13 -14.57
CA LEU A 259 -15.75 10.41 -15.05
C LEU A 259 -14.74 10.30 -13.92
N ILE A 260 -14.21 9.10 -13.72
CA ILE A 260 -13.18 8.87 -12.72
C ILE A 260 -11.81 9.15 -13.34
N PHE A 261 -11.03 10.03 -12.72
CA PHE A 261 -9.64 10.28 -13.09
C PHE A 261 -8.76 10.10 -11.86
N SER A 262 -7.78 9.24 -11.99
CA SER A 262 -6.90 8.78 -10.93
C SER A 262 -5.43 8.92 -11.28
N GLY A 263 -4.59 8.79 -10.26
CA GLY A 263 -3.14 8.71 -10.39
C GLY A 263 -2.48 8.61 -9.02
N ASP A 264 -1.16 8.76 -9.01
CA ASP A 264 -0.39 8.78 -7.76
C ASP A 264 -0.81 9.95 -6.83
N GLY A 265 -0.23 10.02 -5.65
CA GLY A 265 -0.58 11.07 -4.68
C GLY A 265 -0.43 12.50 -5.22
N LYS A 266 0.54 12.74 -6.11
CA LYS A 266 0.73 14.07 -6.70
C LYS A 266 -0.34 14.36 -7.75
N THR A 267 -0.65 13.40 -8.61
CA THR A 267 -1.70 13.53 -9.62
C THR A 267 -3.05 13.74 -8.96
N PHE A 268 -3.36 12.99 -7.91
CA PHE A 268 -4.58 13.17 -7.12
C PHE A 268 -4.69 14.58 -6.54
N ASP A 269 -3.62 15.08 -5.90
CA ASP A 269 -3.59 16.44 -5.35
C ASP A 269 -3.80 17.51 -6.43
N GLN A 270 -3.15 17.35 -7.59
CA GLN A 270 -3.32 18.29 -8.71
C GLN A 270 -4.71 18.22 -9.31
N LEU A 271 -5.34 17.04 -9.45
CA LEU A 271 -6.73 16.90 -9.90
C LEU A 271 -7.71 17.59 -8.94
N VAL A 272 -7.55 17.37 -7.63
CA VAL A 272 -8.38 18.01 -6.60
C VAL A 272 -8.18 19.53 -6.63
N ARG A 273 -6.95 20.02 -6.73
CA ARG A 273 -6.64 21.45 -6.81
C ARG A 273 -7.17 22.07 -8.10
N LEU A 274 -7.01 21.41 -9.23
CA LEU A 274 -7.52 21.86 -10.53
C LEU A 274 -9.04 21.99 -10.48
N ARG A 275 -9.75 20.97 -9.99
CA ARG A 275 -11.21 21.00 -9.82
C ARG A 275 -11.67 22.16 -8.94
N ARG A 276 -10.93 22.49 -7.87
CA ARG A 276 -11.21 23.66 -7.02
C ARG A 276 -11.04 24.99 -7.74
N LEU A 277 -10.08 25.09 -8.65
CA LEU A 277 -9.84 26.32 -9.42
C LEU A 277 -10.83 26.48 -10.57
N MET A 278 -11.16 25.37 -11.24
CA MET A 278 -12.08 25.36 -12.38
C MET A 278 -13.54 25.56 -11.95
N SER A 279 -13.89 25.41 -10.67
CA SER A 279 -15.27 25.48 -10.21
C SER A 279 -15.99 26.80 -10.45
N ALA A 280 -15.24 27.88 -10.73
CA ALA A 280 -15.80 29.18 -11.08
C ALA A 280 -16.30 29.25 -12.55
N HIS A 281 -16.00 28.25 -13.39
CA HIS A 281 -16.47 28.19 -14.77
C HIS A 281 -17.94 27.73 -14.85
N GLU A 282 -18.63 28.12 -15.93
CA GLU A 282 -20.01 27.70 -16.19
C GLU A 282 -20.03 26.31 -16.85
N GLY A 283 -21.17 25.61 -16.81
CA GLY A 283 -21.27 24.25 -17.37
C GLY A 283 -20.59 23.17 -16.52
N ASP A 284 -20.82 21.91 -16.89
CA ASP A 284 -20.28 20.77 -16.15
C ASP A 284 -18.87 20.43 -16.61
N VAL A 285 -18.59 20.56 -17.92
CA VAL A 285 -17.31 20.18 -18.52
C VAL A 285 -16.23 21.22 -18.23
N GLU A 286 -16.47 22.51 -18.50
CA GLU A 286 -15.48 23.56 -18.22
C GLU A 286 -15.15 23.66 -16.73
N SER A 287 -16.13 23.43 -15.85
CA SER A 287 -15.89 23.46 -14.40
C SER A 287 -15.24 22.19 -13.85
N LEU A 288 -15.03 21.17 -14.70
CA LEU A 288 -14.56 19.83 -14.35
C LEU A 288 -15.35 19.15 -13.23
N ARG A 289 -16.63 19.53 -13.03
CA ARG A 289 -17.36 19.04 -11.85
C ARG A 289 -17.77 17.58 -11.94
N PHE A 290 -17.84 17.10 -13.17
CA PHE A 290 -18.05 15.70 -13.49
C PHE A 290 -16.81 14.83 -13.25
N VAL A 291 -15.62 15.41 -13.08
CA VAL A 291 -14.41 14.64 -12.78
C VAL A 291 -14.41 14.28 -11.29
N LEU A 292 -14.32 12.99 -11.00
CA LEU A 292 -14.08 12.43 -9.68
C LEU A 292 -12.60 12.07 -9.55
N PRO A 293 -11.78 12.87 -8.84
CA PRO A 293 -10.40 12.50 -8.53
C PRO A 293 -10.36 11.26 -7.64
N MET A 294 -9.51 10.29 -7.99
CA MET A 294 -9.29 9.06 -7.21
C MET A 294 -7.80 8.88 -6.89
N LEU A 295 -7.50 8.52 -5.65
CA LEU A 295 -6.13 8.20 -5.23
C LEU A 295 -5.82 6.76 -5.63
N GLU A 296 -4.68 6.52 -6.28
CA GLU A 296 -4.27 5.17 -6.66
C GLU A 296 -3.52 4.40 -5.56
N LEU A 297 -3.57 3.09 -5.68
CA LEU A 297 -3.32 2.16 -4.58
C LEU A 297 -1.84 1.78 -4.44
N TRP A 298 -1.07 1.64 -5.53
CA TRP A 298 0.29 1.09 -5.45
C TRP A 298 1.24 2.04 -4.73
N HIS A 299 1.25 3.33 -5.07
CA HIS A 299 2.08 4.31 -4.36
C HIS A 299 1.61 4.53 -2.91
N THR A 300 0.31 4.40 -2.65
CA THR A 300 -0.25 4.45 -1.28
C THR A 300 0.27 3.28 -0.45
N LYS A 301 0.24 2.06 -0.99
CA LYS A 301 0.80 0.85 -0.39
C LYS A 301 2.31 0.93 -0.18
N TRP A 302 3.05 1.47 -1.14
CA TRP A 302 4.50 1.65 -1.00
C TRP A 302 4.85 2.64 0.12
N THR A 303 4.03 3.68 0.30
CA THR A 303 4.15 4.60 1.43
C THR A 303 3.93 3.87 2.76
N ASP A 304 2.95 2.97 2.84
CA ASP A 304 2.74 2.15 4.03
C ASP A 304 3.88 1.14 4.29
N LEU A 305 4.37 0.45 3.25
CA LEU A 305 5.53 -0.43 3.37
C LEU A 305 6.73 0.29 3.98
N SER A 306 7.04 1.48 3.45
CA SER A 306 8.15 2.32 3.94
C SER A 306 7.89 2.76 5.39
N ARG A 307 6.64 3.10 5.73
CA ARG A 307 6.24 3.43 7.11
C ARG A 307 6.47 2.25 8.05
N VAL A 308 5.97 1.06 7.73
CA VAL A 308 6.10 -0.13 8.58
C VAL A 308 7.58 -0.45 8.82
N ILE A 309 8.38 -0.47 7.76
CA ILE A 309 9.82 -0.73 7.88
C ILE A 309 10.50 0.35 8.73
N ARG A 310 10.23 1.63 8.49
CA ARG A 310 10.81 2.74 9.28
C ARG A 310 10.44 2.68 10.76
N ALA A 311 9.18 2.39 11.09
CA ALA A 311 8.71 2.30 12.47
C ALA A 311 9.35 1.14 13.25
N HIS A 312 9.76 0.08 12.54
CA HIS A 312 10.26 -1.17 13.13
C HIS A 312 11.75 -1.43 12.87
N TRP A 313 12.45 -0.56 12.12
CA TRP A 313 13.84 -0.80 11.72
C TRP A 313 14.81 -0.92 12.91
N GLY A 314 14.66 -0.06 13.92
CA GLY A 314 15.54 -0.04 15.09
C GLY A 314 17.00 0.30 14.76
N LYS A 315 17.25 1.43 14.08
CA LYS A 315 18.61 1.90 13.74
C LYS A 315 19.48 1.99 15.00
N GLY A 316 20.62 1.29 15.03
CA GLY A 316 21.52 1.24 16.19
C GLY A 316 21.14 0.20 17.24
N HIS A 317 20.10 -0.61 16.98
CA HIS A 317 19.62 -1.68 17.85
C HIS A 317 19.69 -3.05 17.15
N GLU A 318 20.76 -3.32 16.40
CA GLU A 318 20.92 -4.56 15.60
C GLU A 318 21.07 -5.85 16.43
N ARG A 319 21.04 -5.73 17.76
CA ARG A 319 21.03 -6.84 18.73
C ARG A 319 19.66 -7.10 19.34
N ASP A 320 18.72 -6.18 19.21
CA ASP A 320 17.37 -6.33 19.74
C ASP A 320 16.58 -7.28 18.83
N PRO A 321 16.11 -8.45 19.33
CA PRO A 321 15.43 -9.45 18.50
C PRO A 321 14.03 -9.01 18.04
N SER A 322 13.51 -7.87 18.52
CA SER A 322 12.27 -7.26 18.05
C SER A 322 12.48 -6.20 16.96
N ALA A 323 13.72 -5.80 16.68
CA ALA A 323 14.03 -4.82 15.63
C ALA A 323 14.21 -5.49 14.26
N LEU A 324 13.63 -4.90 13.21
CA LEU A 324 13.77 -5.40 11.84
C LEU A 324 15.23 -5.39 11.36
N SER A 325 16.08 -4.46 11.80
CA SER A 325 17.50 -4.46 11.43
C SER A 325 18.25 -5.70 11.96
N CYS A 326 17.89 -6.21 13.14
CA CYS A 326 18.43 -7.46 13.68
C CYS A 326 17.99 -8.65 12.83
N LEU A 327 16.69 -8.73 12.53
CA LEU A 327 16.08 -9.84 11.79
C LEU A 327 16.53 -9.85 10.32
N ALA A 328 16.63 -8.69 9.67
CA ALA A 328 17.16 -8.53 8.32
C ALA A 328 18.60 -9.03 8.23
N LYS A 329 19.43 -8.73 9.24
CA LYS A 329 20.82 -9.22 9.31
C LYS A 329 20.89 -10.74 9.46
N ILE A 330 19.98 -11.34 10.24
CA ILE A 330 19.90 -12.80 10.41
C ILE A 330 19.49 -13.49 9.12
N ALA A 331 18.53 -12.90 8.39
CA ALA A 331 18.01 -13.44 7.13
C ALA A 331 18.82 -13.04 5.88
N GLU A 332 19.92 -12.29 6.06
CA GLU A 332 20.73 -11.74 4.96
C GLU A 332 19.93 -10.86 3.97
N CYS A 333 18.86 -10.19 4.44
CA CYS A 333 18.10 -9.24 3.64
C CYS A 333 18.89 -7.93 3.45
N PRO A 334 18.79 -7.26 2.27
CA PRO A 334 19.43 -5.97 2.04
C PRO A 334 18.99 -4.90 3.05
N THR A 335 19.94 -4.10 3.52
CA THR A 335 19.62 -2.91 4.32
C THR A 335 19.18 -1.78 3.38
N PRO A 336 17.99 -1.19 3.56
CA PRO A 336 17.57 -0.04 2.78
C PRO A 336 18.52 1.15 2.98
N ASN A 337 18.94 1.77 1.88
CA ASN A 337 19.76 3.00 1.94
C ASN A 337 18.96 4.19 2.48
N ASP A 338 17.65 4.19 2.25
CA ASP A 338 16.71 5.19 2.75
C ASP A 338 15.46 4.49 3.31
N LEU A 339 15.07 4.87 4.52
CA LEU A 339 13.89 4.36 5.22
C LEU A 339 12.62 5.16 4.89
N GLN A 340 12.74 6.33 4.25
CA GLN A 340 11.59 7.10 3.79
C GLN A 340 10.98 6.51 2.53
N LYS A 341 11.80 5.92 1.67
CA LYS A 341 11.37 5.21 0.47
C LYS A 341 12.21 3.96 0.25
N VAL A 342 11.77 2.86 0.85
CA VAL A 342 12.45 1.56 0.75
C VAL A 342 12.30 0.96 -0.65
N PRO A 343 13.24 0.16 -1.17
CA PRO A 343 13.00 -0.61 -2.38
C PRO A 343 11.78 -1.52 -2.19
N PHE A 344 10.77 -1.40 -3.06
CA PHE A 344 9.47 -2.05 -2.84
C PHE A 344 9.59 -3.57 -2.71
N HIS A 345 10.30 -4.23 -3.63
CA HIS A 345 10.41 -5.70 -3.65
C HIS A 345 11.21 -6.25 -2.46
N ASP A 346 12.39 -5.68 -2.18
CA ASP A 346 13.20 -6.10 -1.02
C ASP A 346 12.46 -5.85 0.30
N GLY A 347 11.77 -4.72 0.40
CA GLY A 347 10.98 -4.36 1.57
C GLY A 347 9.81 -5.32 1.79
N ALA A 348 9.02 -5.58 0.74
CA ALA A 348 7.89 -6.51 0.77
C ALA A 348 8.33 -7.92 1.16
N HIS A 349 9.37 -8.43 0.49
CA HIS A 349 9.95 -9.74 0.76
C HIS A 349 10.39 -9.90 2.23
N MET A 350 11.16 -8.94 2.72
CA MET A 350 11.64 -8.95 4.11
C MET A 350 10.47 -8.89 5.10
N LEU A 351 9.49 -8.02 4.85
CA LEU A 351 8.35 -7.86 5.74
C LEU A 351 7.54 -9.15 5.85
N ASP A 352 7.30 -9.83 4.72
CA ASP A 352 6.58 -11.10 4.69
C ASP A 352 7.35 -12.25 5.34
N LEU A 353 8.64 -12.36 5.07
CA LEU A 353 9.51 -13.37 5.67
C LEU A 353 9.53 -13.26 7.19
N VAL A 354 9.71 -12.03 7.70
CA VAL A 354 9.76 -11.78 9.14
C VAL A 354 8.40 -12.01 9.78
N LEU A 355 7.30 -11.55 9.15
CA LEU A 355 5.95 -11.82 9.64
C LEU A 355 5.68 -13.33 9.74
N ASP A 356 6.03 -14.12 8.72
CA ASP A 356 5.86 -15.58 8.78
C ASP A 356 6.64 -16.20 9.95
N ALA A 357 7.87 -15.76 10.22
CA ALA A 357 8.65 -16.23 11.36
C ALA A 357 7.97 -15.93 12.70
N PHE A 358 7.42 -14.72 12.88
CA PHE A 358 6.66 -14.36 14.08
C PHE A 358 5.40 -15.21 14.26
N LEU A 359 4.57 -15.34 13.21
CA LEU A 359 3.34 -16.12 13.27
C LEU A 359 3.61 -17.60 13.58
N LEU A 360 4.66 -18.18 12.98
CA LEU A 360 5.04 -19.57 13.23
C LEU A 360 5.61 -19.76 14.64
N ASN A 361 6.40 -18.81 15.16
CA ASN A 361 6.90 -18.91 16.52
C ASN A 361 5.78 -18.82 17.57
N CYS A 362 4.71 -18.04 17.33
CA CYS A 362 3.51 -18.09 18.17
C CYS A 362 2.87 -19.49 18.20
N TRP A 363 2.83 -20.20 17.07
CA TRP A 363 2.37 -21.60 17.01
C TRP A 363 3.32 -22.57 17.73
N GLU A 364 4.63 -22.36 17.67
CA GLU A 364 5.62 -23.13 18.44
C GLU A 364 5.35 -23.04 19.94
N ASN A 365 5.06 -21.83 20.44
CA ASN A 365 4.74 -21.60 21.85
C ASN A 365 3.44 -22.29 22.27
N VAL A 366 2.42 -22.31 21.41
CA VAL A 366 1.14 -22.98 21.69
C VAL A 366 1.28 -24.51 21.77
N PHE A 367 2.05 -25.10 20.86
CA PHE A 367 2.24 -26.54 20.81
C PHE A 367 3.43 -27.05 21.62
N ASP A 368 4.16 -26.15 22.29
CA ASP A 368 5.38 -26.43 23.04
C ASP A 368 6.37 -27.28 22.21
N THR A 369 6.71 -26.78 21.02
CA THR A 369 7.57 -27.49 20.07
C THR A 369 8.50 -26.56 19.31
N SER A 370 9.73 -27.01 19.05
CA SER A 370 10.70 -26.30 18.21
C SER A 370 10.71 -26.78 16.75
N ASN A 371 9.80 -27.70 16.39
CA ASN A 371 9.70 -28.24 15.05
C ASN A 371 8.24 -28.62 14.72
N LEU A 372 7.47 -27.62 14.28
CA LEU A 372 6.06 -27.78 13.88
C LEU A 372 5.88 -28.88 12.81
N VAL A 373 6.79 -28.95 11.84
CA VAL A 373 6.70 -29.95 10.75
C VAL A 373 6.76 -31.38 11.32
N GLN A 374 7.72 -31.66 12.19
CA GLN A 374 7.87 -32.97 12.82
C GLN A 374 6.74 -33.27 13.83
N TYR A 375 6.31 -32.26 14.59
CA TYR A 375 5.19 -32.38 15.52
C TYR A 375 3.91 -32.86 14.82
N PHE A 376 3.50 -32.16 13.76
CA PHE A 376 2.30 -32.52 13.01
C PHE A 376 2.47 -33.78 12.16
N ALA A 377 3.68 -34.10 11.69
CA ALA A 377 3.95 -35.39 11.05
C ALA A 377 3.68 -36.55 12.03
N SER A 378 4.16 -36.44 13.27
CA SER A 378 3.95 -37.43 14.33
C SER A 378 2.46 -37.56 14.68
N LEU A 379 1.71 -36.46 14.75
CA LEU A 379 0.27 -36.48 14.95
C LEU A 379 -0.48 -37.14 13.78
N LYS A 380 -0.04 -36.91 12.55
CA LYS A 380 -0.62 -37.55 11.35
C LYS A 380 -0.41 -39.05 11.36
N GLU A 381 0.80 -39.52 11.68
CA GLU A 381 1.10 -40.94 11.83
C GLU A 381 0.27 -41.60 12.94
N ALA A 382 0.04 -40.88 14.04
CA ALA A 382 -0.81 -41.32 15.13
C ALA A 382 -2.33 -41.17 14.86
N ASN A 383 -2.73 -40.64 13.71
CA ASN A 383 -4.12 -40.27 13.37
C ASN A 383 -4.79 -39.36 14.42
N LYS A 384 -4.02 -38.40 14.95
CA LYS A 384 -4.39 -37.43 16.00
C LYS A 384 -4.24 -35.98 15.53
N LEU A 385 -4.33 -35.72 14.22
CA LEU A 385 -4.36 -34.35 13.74
C LEU A 385 -5.54 -33.60 14.37
N PRO A 386 -5.35 -32.34 14.80
CA PRO A 386 -6.44 -31.55 15.37
C PRO A 386 -7.52 -31.31 14.32
N LYS A 387 -8.74 -31.00 14.76
CA LYS A 387 -9.77 -30.55 13.83
C LYS A 387 -9.41 -29.14 13.33
N PHE A 388 -9.94 -28.78 12.16
CA PHE A 388 -9.68 -27.45 11.60
C PHE A 388 -10.28 -26.36 12.48
N GLU A 389 -11.45 -26.63 13.03
CA GLU A 389 -12.20 -25.73 13.92
C GLU A 389 -11.42 -25.44 15.22
N ASP A 390 -10.70 -26.44 15.74
CA ASP A 390 -9.82 -26.26 16.92
C ASP A 390 -8.63 -25.35 16.60
N LEU A 391 -8.09 -25.44 15.38
CA LEU A 391 -7.05 -24.54 14.91
C LEU A 391 -7.60 -23.12 14.70
N VAL A 392 -8.82 -22.95 14.21
CA VAL A 392 -9.46 -21.62 14.04
C VAL A 392 -9.61 -20.94 15.41
N ILE A 393 -10.10 -21.65 16.43
CA ILE A 393 -10.24 -21.12 17.79
C ILE A 393 -8.88 -20.67 18.34
N THR A 394 -7.86 -21.51 18.16
CA THR A 394 -6.49 -21.20 18.61
C THR A 394 -5.90 -20.01 17.84
N ALA A 395 -6.08 -19.95 16.52
CA ALA A 395 -5.61 -18.87 15.67
C ALA A 395 -6.27 -17.53 16.04
N ARG A 396 -7.56 -17.53 16.40
CA ARG A 396 -8.27 -16.32 16.87
C ARG A 396 -7.68 -15.82 18.17
N LYS A 397 -7.40 -16.72 19.13
CA LYS A 397 -6.72 -16.36 20.37
C LYS A 397 -5.31 -15.81 20.11
N LEU A 398 -4.58 -16.38 19.17
CA LEU A 398 -3.26 -15.87 18.77
C LEU A 398 -3.37 -14.47 18.17
N ALA A 399 -4.34 -14.23 17.28
CA ALA A 399 -4.61 -12.91 16.72
C ALA A 399 -4.90 -11.87 17.82
N GLU A 400 -5.83 -12.17 18.74
CA GLU A 400 -6.20 -11.30 19.86
C GLU A 400 -5.05 -11.07 20.86
N ARG A 401 -4.09 -12.00 20.94
CA ARG A 401 -2.92 -11.91 21.82
C ARG A 401 -1.73 -11.22 21.20
N HIS A 402 -1.58 -11.23 19.88
CA HIS A 402 -0.32 -10.87 19.24
C HIS A 402 -0.44 -9.88 18.08
N ALA A 403 -1.64 -9.56 17.61
CA ALA A 403 -1.83 -8.78 16.38
C ALA A 403 -2.88 -7.67 16.51
N THR A 404 -3.20 -7.20 17.73
CA THR A 404 -4.17 -6.11 17.95
C THR A 404 -3.60 -4.96 18.78
N THR A 405 -4.28 -3.82 18.75
CA THR A 405 -3.92 -2.65 19.57
C THR A 405 -4.06 -2.96 21.06
N GLU A 406 -5.08 -3.72 21.47
CA GLU A 406 -5.27 -4.12 22.86
C GLU A 406 -4.15 -5.07 23.33
N ALA A 407 -3.65 -5.94 22.45
CA ALA A 407 -2.49 -6.77 22.75
C ALA A 407 -1.22 -5.92 22.98
N PHE A 408 -1.02 -4.87 22.19
CA PHE A 408 0.10 -3.95 22.35
C PHE A 408 0.01 -3.19 23.68
N GLU A 409 -1.18 -2.66 24.00
CA GLU A 409 -1.42 -1.97 25.27
C GLU A 409 -1.25 -2.92 26.47
N ARG A 410 -1.68 -4.20 26.38
CA ARG A 410 -1.43 -5.20 27.44
C ARG A 410 0.05 -5.54 27.64
N ALA A 411 0.89 -5.43 26.61
CA ALA A 411 2.33 -5.62 26.76
C ALA A 411 2.99 -4.48 27.56
N HIS A 412 2.47 -3.26 27.44
CA HIS A 412 2.90 -2.08 28.23
C HIS A 412 2.22 -1.97 29.60
N HIS A 413 0.96 -2.39 29.68
CA HIS A 413 0.09 -2.26 30.84
C HIS A 413 -0.59 -3.61 31.11
N PRO A 414 0.15 -4.57 31.70
CA PRO A 414 -0.35 -5.93 31.90
C PRO A 414 -1.59 -5.95 32.79
N ASP A 415 -2.57 -6.74 32.37
CA ASP A 415 -3.81 -6.99 33.09
C ASP A 415 -4.07 -8.50 33.24
N ALA A 416 -5.03 -8.85 34.09
CA ALA A 416 -5.46 -10.23 34.32
C ALA A 416 -6.45 -10.73 33.24
N HIS A 417 -6.36 -10.23 32.01
CA HIS A 417 -7.27 -10.57 30.93
C HIS A 417 -7.03 -11.99 30.37
N GLU A 418 -8.08 -12.66 29.89
CA GLU A 418 -7.96 -14.03 29.33
C GLU A 418 -7.09 -14.11 28.06
N ASN A 419 -6.99 -12.97 27.37
CA ASN A 419 -6.14 -12.76 26.19
C ASN A 419 -4.77 -12.13 26.54
N SER A 420 -4.32 -12.26 27.79
CA SER A 420 -2.94 -11.95 28.15
C SER A 420 -1.99 -13.01 27.59
N ILE A 421 -0.82 -12.55 27.14
CA ILE A 421 0.23 -13.39 26.56
C ILE A 421 0.88 -14.23 27.66
N PRO A 422 1.09 -15.54 27.47
CA PRO A 422 1.69 -16.41 28.49
C PRO A 422 3.07 -15.94 28.95
N LEU A 423 3.40 -16.21 30.21
CA LEU A 423 4.72 -15.91 30.78
C LEU A 423 5.81 -16.82 30.19
N GLY A 424 6.93 -16.22 29.82
CA GLY A 424 8.18 -16.89 29.51
C GLY A 424 9.11 -16.99 30.72
N SER A 425 10.38 -17.28 30.46
CA SER A 425 11.42 -17.27 31.48
C SER A 425 11.69 -15.87 32.03
N PRO A 426 12.13 -15.73 33.29
CA PRO A 426 12.54 -14.42 33.83
C PRO A 426 13.56 -13.74 32.92
N TRP A 427 13.37 -12.44 32.67
CA TRP A 427 14.34 -11.65 31.90
C TRP A 427 15.49 -11.20 32.78
N ASN A 428 16.71 -11.39 32.27
CA ASN A 428 17.93 -10.90 32.90
C ASN A 428 18.57 -9.90 31.93
N PRO A 429 18.77 -8.63 32.33
CA PRO A 429 19.36 -7.63 31.45
C PRO A 429 20.75 -8.06 30.98
N PRO A 430 21.12 -7.78 29.71
CA PRO A 430 22.46 -8.05 29.22
C PRO A 430 23.50 -7.38 30.11
N THR A 431 24.46 -8.16 30.63
CA THR A 431 25.53 -7.61 31.47
C THR A 431 26.34 -6.63 30.64
N ALA A 432 26.36 -5.34 31.02
CA ALA A 432 27.17 -4.34 30.34
C ALA A 432 28.62 -4.86 30.20
N PRO A 433 29.27 -4.75 29.03
CA PRO A 433 30.68 -5.10 28.92
C PRO A 433 31.45 -4.25 29.92
N ALA A 434 32.17 -4.90 30.83
CA ALA A 434 33.02 -4.24 31.82
C ALA A 434 33.88 -3.21 31.08
N ALA A 435 33.77 -1.95 31.48
CA ALA A 435 34.62 -0.89 30.95
C ALA A 435 36.07 -1.36 31.02
N LEU A 436 36.70 -1.53 29.85
CA LEU A 436 38.13 -1.74 29.75
C LEU A 436 38.78 -0.55 30.45
N SER A 437 39.31 -0.80 31.64
CA SER A 437 40.06 0.20 32.41
C SER A 437 41.30 0.56 31.59
N PRO A 438 41.67 1.85 31.49
CA PRO A 438 42.87 2.25 30.77
C PRO A 438 44.09 1.62 31.44
N GLU A 439 44.99 1.02 30.64
CA GLU A 439 46.29 0.55 31.12
C GLU A 439 47.06 1.72 31.77
N PRO A 440 47.65 1.54 32.97
CA PRO A 440 48.44 2.59 33.59
C PRO A 440 49.92 2.47 33.19
N ASP A 441 50.51 3.60 32.79
CA ASP A 441 51.95 3.82 32.69
C ASP A 441 52.66 3.56 34.03
N THR A 442 53.76 2.80 33.98
CA THR A 442 54.78 2.63 35.04
C THR A 442 55.46 3.97 35.40
N ALA A 443 55.93 4.34 36.60
CA ALA A 443 56.42 3.71 37.85
C ALA A 443 56.60 4.82 38.95
N PRO A 444 57.35 4.66 40.06
CA PRO A 444 57.19 3.80 41.25
C PRO A 444 57.19 4.58 42.60
N SER A 445 56.66 4.03 43.71
CA SER A 445 57.27 4.18 45.06
C SER A 445 56.63 3.32 46.17
N HIS A 446 57.51 2.55 46.82
CA HIS A 446 57.63 2.06 48.20
C HIS A 446 56.45 1.79 49.17
N SER A 447 56.54 0.58 49.77
CA SER A 447 56.18 0.13 51.14
C SER A 447 54.70 0.15 51.53
N ASP A 448 54.10 -0.81 52.25
CA ASP A 448 54.62 -1.85 53.13
C ASP A 448 53.55 -2.93 53.42
N ARG A 449 54.01 -4.04 54.00
CA ARG A 449 53.35 -5.26 54.52
C ARG A 449 51.89 -5.17 55.06
N ALA A 450 51.07 -6.19 54.76
CA ALA A 450 50.68 -7.30 55.68
C ALA A 450 49.28 -7.90 55.38
N SER A 451 49.22 -9.23 55.22
CA SER A 451 48.02 -10.10 55.24
C SER A 451 47.54 -10.38 56.69
N PRO A 452 46.60 -11.32 56.98
CA PRO A 452 45.36 -11.80 56.32
C PRO A 452 44.20 -11.85 57.36
N THR A 453 43.11 -12.60 57.11
CA THR A 453 42.32 -13.47 58.06
C THR A 453 40.80 -13.41 57.75
N VAL A 454 40.23 -14.38 56.99
CA VAL A 454 39.47 -15.58 57.41
C VAL A 454 37.96 -15.34 57.68
N THR A 455 37.15 -16.19 57.02
CA THR A 455 35.72 -16.54 57.11
C THR A 455 35.30 -17.04 58.52
N PRO A 456 34.09 -17.59 58.88
CA PRO A 456 32.96 -18.12 58.09
C PRO A 456 31.53 -17.82 58.66
N ALA A 457 30.45 -17.92 57.87
CA ALA A 457 29.43 -18.98 57.77
C ALA A 457 28.25 -18.98 58.79
N ASP A 458 27.06 -19.25 58.20
CA ASP A 458 25.84 -19.94 58.66
C ASP A 458 24.89 -19.31 59.71
N ALA A 459 23.59 -19.21 59.34
CA ALA A 459 22.48 -19.85 60.06
C ALA A 459 21.12 -19.67 59.34
N GLU A 460 20.31 -20.74 59.43
CA GLU A 460 19.05 -21.04 58.76
C GLU A 460 17.79 -20.34 59.35
N GLN A 461 16.74 -20.23 58.50
CA GLN A 461 15.26 -20.41 58.63
C GLN A 461 14.55 -20.46 60.02
N PRO A 462 13.18 -20.36 60.18
CA PRO A 462 12.10 -20.67 59.23
C PRO A 462 10.73 -19.89 59.32
N SER A 463 9.91 -20.13 58.27
CA SER A 463 8.43 -20.33 58.16
C SER A 463 7.38 -19.56 58.98
N ALA A 464 6.32 -19.06 58.31
CA ALA A 464 4.90 -19.41 58.57
C ALA A 464 3.92 -18.87 57.50
N VAL A 465 3.00 -19.73 57.05
CA VAL A 465 1.70 -19.50 56.35
C VAL A 465 0.65 -20.25 57.24
N PRO A 466 -0.69 -20.25 57.08
CA PRO A 466 -1.57 -19.70 56.04
C PRO A 466 -2.92 -19.10 56.54
N SER A 467 -3.79 -18.63 55.63
CA SER A 467 -5.25 -18.96 55.68
C SER A 467 -6.02 -18.48 54.43
N VAL A 468 -7.04 -19.26 54.09
CA VAL A 468 -7.86 -19.34 52.87
C VAL A 468 -9.31 -19.01 53.25
N VAL A 469 -10.09 -18.29 52.41
CA VAL A 469 -11.56 -18.49 52.29
C VAL A 469 -12.06 -18.13 50.88
N SER A 470 -12.90 -19.02 50.34
CA SER A 470 -13.63 -19.07 49.06
C SER A 470 -14.98 -18.35 49.05
N HIS A 471 -15.51 -17.96 47.88
CA HIS A 471 -16.93 -18.17 47.46
C HIS A 471 -17.20 -17.75 45.99
N GLU A 472 -17.98 -18.58 45.27
CA GLU A 472 -18.69 -18.36 43.99
C GLU A 472 -20.21 -18.60 44.22
N PRO A 473 -21.13 -18.59 43.22
CA PRO A 473 -21.51 -17.53 42.26
C PRO A 473 -23.07 -17.37 42.19
N GLN A 474 -23.61 -16.40 41.43
CA GLN A 474 -25.01 -16.45 40.92
C GLN A 474 -25.31 -15.47 39.77
N ALA A 475 -26.38 -15.77 39.03
CA ALA A 475 -26.60 -15.55 37.59
C ALA A 475 -27.54 -14.39 37.16
N ASP A 476 -27.38 -14.02 35.87
CA ASP A 476 -28.24 -13.44 34.82
C ASP A 476 -29.46 -12.54 35.13
N GLU A 477 -29.52 -11.39 34.43
CA GLU A 477 -30.77 -10.78 33.94
C GLU A 477 -30.55 -9.91 32.67
N TYR A 478 -31.52 -9.96 31.74
CA TYR A 478 -31.54 -9.41 30.38
C TYR A 478 -32.49 -8.20 30.27
N VAL A 479 -32.10 -7.06 29.66
CA VAL A 479 -32.99 -5.90 29.33
C VAL A 479 -32.44 -5.11 28.09
N PRO A 480 -33.27 -4.51 27.20
CA PRO A 480 -33.04 -4.47 25.74
C PRO A 480 -32.68 -3.12 25.05
N ASP A 481 -32.15 -3.24 23.82
CA ASP A 481 -32.27 -2.47 22.56
C ASP A 481 -32.29 -0.93 22.48
N ARG A 482 -32.09 -0.16 23.56
CA ARG A 482 -31.77 1.28 23.44
C ARG A 482 -30.51 1.73 24.17
N LEU A 483 -29.79 0.76 24.76
CA LEU A 483 -28.51 0.97 25.44
C LEU A 483 -27.31 0.74 24.51
N ALA A 484 -27.51 0.15 23.32
CA ALA A 484 -26.44 -0.23 22.39
C ALA A 484 -25.69 0.97 21.75
N GLU A 485 -26.36 2.11 21.51
CA GLU A 485 -25.71 3.31 20.96
C GLU A 485 -24.85 4.06 22.00
N GLN A 486 -25.23 4.05 23.28
CA GLN A 486 -24.43 4.67 24.36
C GLN A 486 -23.32 3.76 24.89
N ILE A 487 -23.52 2.44 24.89
CA ILE A 487 -22.49 1.45 25.23
C ILE A 487 -21.37 1.43 24.16
N GLY A 488 -21.70 1.64 22.88
CA GLY A 488 -20.70 1.75 21.81
C GLY A 488 -19.71 2.90 22.02
N LEU A 489 -20.17 4.06 22.48
CA LEU A 489 -19.33 5.22 22.75
C LEU A 489 -18.45 5.06 24.01
N GLN A 490 -18.97 4.45 25.08
CA GLN A 490 -18.18 4.18 26.29
C GLN A 490 -17.12 3.10 26.10
N ARG A 491 -17.45 2.04 25.36
CA ARG A 491 -16.50 0.95 25.04
C ARG A 491 -15.34 1.43 24.15
N MET A 492 -15.57 2.46 23.33
CA MET A 492 -14.56 3.04 22.45
C MET A 492 -13.55 3.94 23.18
N ASP A 493 -14.00 4.64 24.23
CA ASP A 493 -13.13 5.36 25.17
C ASP A 493 -12.34 4.39 26.06
N GLU A 494 -12.92 3.22 26.39
CA GLU A 494 -12.21 2.13 27.09
C GLU A 494 -11.14 1.44 26.21
N ILE A 495 -11.43 1.22 24.92
CA ILE A 495 -10.48 0.62 23.94
C ILE A 495 -9.29 1.53 23.67
N LEU A 496 -9.48 2.86 23.66
CA LEU A 496 -8.42 3.83 23.37
C LEU A 496 -7.73 4.40 24.63
N MET A 497 -8.39 4.40 25.80
CA MET A 497 -7.90 5.09 27.01
C MET A 497 -7.84 4.22 28.29
N GLY A 498 -8.12 2.91 28.22
CA GLY A 498 -7.77 1.94 29.27
C GLY A 498 -8.35 2.18 30.68
N ARG A 499 -9.58 2.68 30.82
CA ARG A 499 -10.20 2.89 32.15
C ARG A 499 -11.20 1.79 32.50
N SER A 500 -10.88 0.96 33.48
CA SER A 500 -11.85 0.04 34.10
C SER A 500 -12.82 0.79 35.01
N ALA A 501 -14.12 0.80 34.70
CA ALA A 501 -15.14 1.43 35.54
C ALA A 501 -15.41 0.64 36.84
N ALA A 502 -14.90 1.14 37.97
CA ALA A 502 -15.41 0.75 39.28
C ALA A 502 -16.74 1.48 39.56
N ARG A 503 -17.81 0.70 39.79
CA ARG A 503 -19.12 1.16 40.27
C ARG A 503 -18.97 2.04 41.52
N LEU A 504 -19.40 3.30 41.45
CA LEU A 504 -19.67 4.14 42.63
C LEU A 504 -21.11 4.64 42.61
N GLN A 505 -21.84 4.24 43.65
CA GLN A 505 -23.20 4.65 43.94
C GLN A 505 -23.27 6.16 44.24
N ALA A 506 -24.38 6.76 43.82
CA ALA A 506 -24.70 8.16 44.03
C ALA A 506 -24.74 8.56 45.51
N SER A 507 -24.16 9.72 45.83
CA SER A 507 -24.65 10.56 46.92
C SER A 507 -24.57 12.03 46.53
N ASN A 508 -25.71 12.68 46.67
CA ASN A 508 -26.07 14.01 46.21
C ASN A 508 -25.70 15.07 47.27
N THR A 509 -25.19 16.24 46.86
CA THR A 509 -25.17 17.58 47.52
C THR A 509 -23.97 18.37 46.95
N GLY A 510 -23.97 19.64 46.57
CA GLY A 510 -24.92 20.75 46.50
C GLY A 510 -24.12 22.02 46.13
N ALA A 511 -24.65 22.81 45.19
CA ALA A 511 -24.46 24.24 44.87
C ALA A 511 -23.16 25.02 45.22
N GLY A 512 -22.66 25.80 44.24
CA GLY A 512 -21.82 26.98 44.46
C GLY A 512 -21.13 27.54 43.21
N GLN A 513 -21.68 28.63 42.65
CA GLN A 513 -21.15 29.43 41.53
C GLN A 513 -20.10 30.48 42.01
N PRO A 514 -19.45 31.27 41.11
CA PRO A 514 -18.01 31.56 41.12
C PRO A 514 -17.64 33.01 41.50
N SER A 515 -16.34 33.29 41.62
CA SER A 515 -15.79 34.65 41.58
C SER A 515 -14.32 34.67 41.14
N ALA A 516 -14.05 35.36 40.03
CA ALA A 516 -12.81 36.11 39.76
C ALA A 516 -12.91 37.49 40.50
N PRO A 517 -11.88 38.37 40.60
CA PRO A 517 -11.13 38.94 39.47
C PRO A 517 -9.70 39.48 39.76
N GLU A 518 -9.15 40.21 38.76
CA GLU A 518 -8.08 41.26 38.80
C GLU A 518 -6.60 40.80 38.83
N GLY A 519 -5.64 41.36 38.08
CA GLY A 519 -5.62 42.44 37.09
C GLY A 519 -4.17 42.96 36.85
N LEU A 520 -3.89 43.34 35.58
CA LEU A 520 -3.00 44.43 35.08
C LEU A 520 -1.47 44.41 35.25
N GLY A 521 -0.75 44.71 34.14
CA GLY A 521 0.56 45.38 34.16
C GLY A 521 1.48 45.16 32.94
N ASP A 522 1.68 46.21 32.13
CA ASP A 522 2.44 46.34 30.86
C ASP A 522 3.98 46.16 30.91
N GLY A 523 4.62 45.96 29.74
CA GLY A 523 5.89 46.65 29.40
C GLY A 523 7.01 45.90 28.64
N ASP A 524 7.08 46.12 27.32
CA ASP A 524 8.23 46.31 26.40
C ASP A 524 9.56 45.48 26.41
N ASN A 525 9.86 44.94 25.21
CA ASN A 525 11.12 44.92 24.41
C ASN A 525 12.50 44.60 25.04
N ASN A 526 13.20 43.57 24.53
CA ASN A 526 14.30 43.66 23.52
C ASN A 526 15.21 42.39 23.47
N MET A 527 15.72 42.07 22.28
CA MET A 527 16.57 40.92 21.89
C MET A 527 17.93 40.84 22.62
N VAL A 528 18.45 39.63 22.92
CA VAL A 528 19.85 39.17 22.68
C VAL A 528 19.94 37.63 22.69
N ASN A 529 20.62 37.05 21.70
CA ASN A 529 21.04 35.64 21.58
C ASN A 529 21.98 35.18 22.72
N SER A 530 21.72 34.00 23.30
CA SER A 530 22.78 33.18 23.91
C SER A 530 22.43 31.69 23.94
N THR A 531 23.39 30.89 23.49
CA THR A 531 23.40 29.42 23.34
C THR A 531 23.61 28.67 24.65
N GLY A 532 22.83 27.59 24.86
CA GLY A 532 23.08 26.44 25.74
C GLY A 532 22.04 26.23 26.86
N PRO A 533 21.96 25.04 27.49
CA PRO A 533 21.98 23.66 26.99
C PRO A 533 20.55 23.05 26.94
N GLU A 534 20.36 21.96 26.19
CA GLU A 534 19.10 21.18 26.16
C GLU A 534 18.72 20.73 27.57
N LEU A 535 17.54 21.18 28.02
CA LEU A 535 16.95 20.76 29.28
C LEU A 535 16.08 19.53 29.02
N ASP A 536 16.52 18.44 29.63
CA ASP A 536 15.87 17.14 29.77
C ASP A 536 14.45 17.29 30.37
N THR A 537 13.41 17.15 29.55
CA THR A 537 12.00 17.13 29.99
C THR A 537 11.25 15.93 29.40
N LEU A 538 11.71 14.73 29.75
CA LEU A 538 10.98 13.47 29.50
C LEU A 538 10.70 12.65 30.77
N SER A 539 10.70 13.24 31.96
CA SER A 539 10.52 12.46 33.22
C SER A 539 9.20 12.62 33.97
N GLU A 540 8.24 13.45 33.54
CA GLU A 540 6.99 13.65 34.30
C GLU A 540 5.71 13.54 33.47
N LEU A 541 5.44 12.34 32.96
CA LEU A 541 4.07 11.90 32.67
C LEU A 541 3.91 10.45 33.15
N SER A 542 3.98 10.25 34.47
CA SER A 542 3.54 8.99 35.08
C SER A 542 2.01 9.00 35.20
N PHE A 543 1.34 8.33 34.26
CA PHE A 543 -0.02 7.87 34.48
C PHE A 543 0.03 6.75 35.51
N THR A 544 -0.59 6.96 36.67
CA THR A 544 -0.73 5.94 37.71
C THR A 544 -1.76 4.89 37.29
N SER A 545 -1.33 3.94 36.47
CA SER A 545 -1.96 2.64 36.34
C SER A 545 -1.83 1.89 37.67
N SER A 546 -2.92 1.26 38.13
CA SER A 546 -2.92 0.41 39.31
C SER A 546 -2.38 -1.01 39.06
N SER A 547 -1.80 -1.29 37.89
CA SER A 547 -1.13 -2.56 37.61
C SER A 547 0.24 -2.61 38.28
N THR A 548 0.44 -3.58 39.18
CA THR A 548 1.71 -3.85 39.87
C THR A 548 2.72 -4.63 39.02
N GLU A 549 2.41 -4.88 37.75
CA GLU A 549 3.21 -5.69 36.84
C GLU A 549 4.05 -4.86 35.87
N GLU A 550 5.30 -5.29 35.66
CA GLU A 550 6.28 -4.58 34.82
C GLU A 550 5.99 -4.76 33.31
N PRO A 551 6.22 -3.71 32.49
CA PRO A 551 6.04 -3.76 31.04
C PRO A 551 7.06 -4.67 30.35
N ASP A 552 6.72 -5.15 29.14
CA ASP A 552 7.63 -5.88 28.26
C ASP A 552 7.70 -5.17 26.89
N VAL A 553 8.75 -4.37 26.70
CA VAL A 553 8.93 -3.51 25.52
C VAL A 553 9.21 -4.33 24.26
N THR A 554 10.04 -5.38 24.37
CA THR A 554 10.39 -6.25 23.24
C THR A 554 9.15 -7.02 22.75
N LEU A 555 8.28 -7.46 23.68
CA LEU A 555 7.00 -8.04 23.31
C LEU A 555 6.08 -7.01 22.65
N ALA A 556 5.98 -5.80 23.21
CA ALA A 556 5.17 -4.72 22.64
C ALA A 556 5.60 -4.40 21.19
N ASN A 557 6.90 -4.30 20.92
CA ASN A 557 7.44 -4.12 19.58
C ASN A 557 6.99 -5.24 18.63
N SER A 558 7.09 -6.50 19.06
CA SER A 558 6.69 -7.66 18.24
C SER A 558 5.20 -7.67 17.90
N VAL A 559 4.34 -7.31 18.87
CA VAL A 559 2.90 -7.23 18.69
C VAL A 559 2.53 -6.11 17.72
N LEU A 560 3.16 -4.95 17.89
CA LEU A 560 2.96 -3.81 17.01
C LEU A 560 3.43 -4.09 15.58
N PHE A 561 4.55 -4.81 15.44
CA PHE A 561 5.05 -5.28 14.16
C PHE A 561 4.07 -6.23 13.48
N MET A 562 3.63 -7.29 14.16
CA MET A 562 2.68 -8.27 13.60
C MET A 562 1.38 -7.61 13.14
N ARG A 563 0.79 -6.73 13.96
CA ARG A 563 -0.41 -5.96 13.60
C ARG A 563 -0.21 -5.17 12.29
N ASN A 564 0.84 -4.36 12.23
CA ASN A 564 1.11 -3.50 11.09
C ASN A 564 1.44 -4.30 9.83
N ALA A 565 2.23 -5.36 9.95
CA ALA A 565 2.61 -6.23 8.84
C ALA A 565 1.41 -7.04 8.30
N ILE A 566 0.50 -7.49 9.17
CA ILE A 566 -0.74 -8.16 8.75
C ILE A 566 -1.63 -7.22 7.93
N TRP A 567 -1.79 -5.96 8.35
CA TRP A 567 -2.57 -4.97 7.58
C TRP A 567 -1.97 -4.70 6.21
N TRP A 568 -0.64 -4.57 6.12
CA TRP A 568 0.06 -4.42 4.85
C TRP A 568 -0.12 -5.64 3.94
N ARG A 569 0.04 -6.85 4.48
CA ARG A 569 -0.15 -8.11 3.73
C ARG A 569 -1.60 -8.28 3.27
N GLU A 570 -2.57 -7.91 4.10
CA GLU A 570 -4.00 -7.98 3.77
C GLU A 570 -4.34 -7.08 2.58
N GLU A 571 -3.79 -5.87 2.53
CA GLU A 571 -3.97 -4.99 1.38
C GLU A 571 -3.38 -5.62 0.10
N CYS A 572 -2.18 -6.20 0.19
CA CYS A 572 -1.55 -6.91 -0.93
C CYS A 572 -2.42 -8.08 -1.41
N GLU A 573 -2.87 -8.94 -0.51
CA GLU A 573 -3.74 -10.07 -0.85
C GLU A 573 -5.08 -9.61 -1.43
N ALA A 574 -5.67 -8.55 -0.88
CA ALA A 574 -6.94 -8.00 -1.37
C ALA A 574 -6.81 -7.47 -2.81
N VAL A 575 -5.68 -6.81 -3.14
CA VAL A 575 -5.36 -6.42 -4.53
C VAL A 575 -5.33 -7.64 -5.42
N THR A 576 -4.49 -8.64 -5.12
CA THR A 576 -4.34 -9.82 -6.00
C THR A 576 -5.65 -10.56 -6.26
N GLN A 577 -6.56 -10.55 -5.28
CA GLN A 577 -7.86 -11.22 -5.34
C GLN A 577 -8.97 -10.35 -5.96
N GLY A 578 -8.70 -9.08 -6.26
CA GLY A 578 -9.66 -8.16 -6.85
C GLY A 578 -10.72 -7.66 -5.88
N ASP A 579 -10.46 -7.61 -4.57
CA ASP A 579 -11.44 -7.22 -3.53
C ASP A 579 -11.17 -5.82 -2.98
N ALA A 580 -11.56 -4.80 -3.75
CA ALA A 580 -11.32 -3.39 -3.41
C ALA A 580 -12.01 -2.95 -2.10
N GLU A 581 -13.10 -3.61 -1.69
CA GLU A 581 -13.75 -3.26 -0.42
C GLU A 581 -12.94 -3.72 0.80
N ARG A 582 -12.09 -4.75 0.67
CA ARG A 582 -11.12 -5.11 1.71
C ARG A 582 -9.97 -4.11 1.77
N ILE A 583 -9.50 -3.66 0.61
CA ILE A 583 -8.51 -2.57 0.51
C ILE A 583 -9.03 -1.33 1.24
N TRP A 584 -10.30 -0.95 1.00
CA TRP A 584 -10.91 0.19 1.67
C TRP A 584 -10.92 0.09 3.21
N GLU A 585 -11.09 -1.11 3.77
CA GLU A 585 -10.97 -1.32 5.22
C GLU A 585 -9.56 -0.98 5.74
N ILE A 586 -8.52 -1.37 5.01
CA ILE A 586 -7.13 -1.06 5.36
C ILE A 586 -6.82 0.42 5.18
N LEU A 587 -7.31 1.05 4.10
CA LEU A 587 -7.11 2.48 3.86
C LEU A 587 -7.69 3.34 4.98
N LYS A 588 -8.83 2.96 5.58
CA LYS A 588 -9.38 3.67 6.76
C LYS A 588 -8.44 3.62 7.96
N VAL A 589 -7.76 2.50 8.18
CA VAL A 589 -6.71 2.39 9.21
C VAL A 589 -5.51 3.26 8.84
N TRP A 590 -5.12 3.32 7.57
CA TRP A 590 -3.99 4.12 7.11
C TRP A 590 -4.20 5.63 7.22
N ILE A 591 -5.44 6.13 7.29
CA ILE A 591 -5.71 7.53 7.65
C ILE A 591 -5.01 7.88 8.98
N LEU A 592 -5.11 6.99 9.97
CA LEU A 592 -4.53 7.17 11.28
C LEU A 592 -3.00 6.99 11.22
N THR A 593 -2.52 5.86 10.68
CA THR A 593 -1.08 5.55 10.69
C THR A 593 -0.25 6.52 9.83
N PHE A 594 -0.77 7.01 8.70
CA PHE A 594 -0.09 8.06 7.93
C PHE A 594 -0.04 9.40 8.68
N THR A 595 -1.09 9.71 9.44
CA THR A 595 -1.09 10.90 10.29
C THR A 595 -0.04 10.82 11.39
N GLY A 596 0.08 9.66 12.04
CA GLY A 596 1.04 9.42 13.12
C GLY A 596 2.48 9.44 12.65
N SER A 597 2.76 8.76 11.54
CA SER A 597 4.10 8.54 10.98
C SER A 597 4.74 9.71 10.24
N GLY A 598 4.06 10.86 10.17
CA GLY A 598 4.57 12.05 9.49
C GLY A 598 4.46 11.97 7.96
N ASN A 599 3.42 11.31 7.44
CA ASN A 599 3.05 11.32 6.01
C ASN A 599 1.84 12.24 5.79
N PRO A 600 1.97 13.58 5.93
CA PRO A 600 0.83 14.49 5.97
C PRO A 600 0.04 14.54 4.66
N TYR A 601 0.70 14.32 3.52
CA TYR A 601 0.05 14.32 2.21
C TYR A 601 -0.91 13.15 2.06
N TYR A 602 -0.44 11.91 2.20
CA TYR A 602 -1.30 10.73 2.11
C TYR A 602 -2.39 10.67 3.18
N SER A 603 -2.13 11.20 4.38
CA SER A 603 -3.17 11.42 5.39
C SER A 603 -4.29 12.33 4.86
N GLN A 604 -3.97 13.48 4.26
CA GLN A 604 -4.96 14.38 3.67
C GLN A 604 -5.67 13.76 2.47
N TYR A 605 -4.96 13.00 1.63
CA TYR A 605 -5.55 12.35 0.46
C TYR A 605 -6.58 11.30 0.87
N LEU A 606 -6.27 10.47 1.86
CA LEU A 606 -7.21 9.48 2.38
C LEU A 606 -8.39 10.13 3.14
N LEU A 607 -8.19 11.28 3.79
CA LEU A 607 -9.31 12.03 4.39
C LEU A 607 -10.26 12.57 3.32
N GLU A 608 -9.74 13.10 2.21
CA GLU A 608 -10.56 13.53 1.07
C GLU A 608 -11.35 12.36 0.50
N LEU A 609 -10.68 11.24 0.25
CA LEU A 609 -11.32 10.01 -0.25
C LEU A 609 -12.38 9.45 0.71
N TYR A 610 -12.10 9.48 2.01
CA TYR A 610 -13.05 9.08 3.05
C TYR A 610 -14.30 9.95 3.02
N CYS A 611 -14.16 11.27 2.91
CA CYS A 611 -15.32 12.16 2.81
C CYS A 611 -16.15 11.86 1.56
N THR A 612 -15.46 11.64 0.43
CA THR A 612 -16.11 11.29 -0.83
C THR A 612 -16.93 10.01 -0.68
N PHE A 613 -16.36 8.93 -0.15
CA PHE A 613 -17.05 7.66 0.02
C PHE A 613 -18.13 7.65 1.11
N LYS A 614 -17.91 8.40 2.19
CA LYS A 614 -18.84 8.44 3.31
C LYS A 614 -20.12 9.23 3.00
N TRP A 615 -20.01 10.32 2.25
CA TRP A 615 -21.12 11.26 2.09
C TRP A 615 -21.44 11.65 0.64
N GLU A 616 -20.45 11.69 -0.25
CA GLU A 616 -20.62 12.37 -1.55
C GLU A 616 -21.02 11.43 -2.67
N VAL A 617 -20.58 10.16 -2.64
CA VAL A 617 -21.01 9.16 -3.62
C VAL A 617 -22.17 8.32 -3.09
N GLY A 618 -23.14 8.03 -3.95
CA GLY A 618 -24.23 7.10 -3.63
C GLY A 618 -23.75 5.65 -3.54
N GLU A 619 -24.55 4.79 -2.92
CA GLU A 619 -24.19 3.36 -2.70
C GLU A 619 -23.93 2.63 -4.03
N LYS A 620 -24.74 2.88 -5.06
CA LYS A 620 -24.54 2.30 -6.40
C LYS A 620 -23.21 2.76 -7.01
N PHE A 621 -22.90 4.06 -6.89
CA PHE A 621 -21.65 4.62 -7.39
C PHE A 621 -20.44 4.05 -6.65
N PHE A 622 -20.51 3.99 -5.32
CA PHE A 622 -19.48 3.36 -4.49
C PHE A 622 -19.19 1.92 -4.94
N LYS A 623 -20.23 1.10 -5.13
CA LYS A 623 -20.08 -0.27 -5.63
C LYS A 623 -19.45 -0.32 -7.02
N ALA A 624 -19.84 0.59 -7.92
CA ALA A 624 -19.24 0.68 -9.25
C ALA A 624 -17.75 1.02 -9.19
N ILE A 625 -17.34 1.92 -8.29
CA ILE A 625 -15.93 2.23 -8.02
C ILE A 625 -15.19 0.98 -7.55
N MET A 626 -15.72 0.28 -6.53
CA MET A 626 -15.09 -0.94 -5.99
C MET A 626 -14.96 -2.06 -7.03
N GLN A 627 -15.90 -2.15 -7.98
CA GLN A 627 -15.82 -3.10 -9.09
C GLN A 627 -14.85 -2.69 -10.20
N ASN A 628 -14.23 -1.50 -10.18
CA ASN A 628 -13.40 -1.00 -11.28
C ASN A 628 -12.04 -0.41 -10.86
N TRP A 629 -11.74 -0.36 -9.56
CA TRP A 629 -10.49 0.21 -9.01
C TRP A 629 -9.26 -0.71 -9.13
N LEU A 630 -9.40 -1.87 -9.77
CA LEU A 630 -8.30 -2.81 -10.03
C LEU A 630 -8.42 -3.37 -11.46
N VAL A 631 -7.28 -3.71 -12.05
CA VAL A 631 -7.17 -4.18 -13.43
C VAL A 631 -6.58 -5.59 -13.49
N ASN A 632 -7.10 -6.44 -14.38
CA ASN A 632 -6.53 -7.76 -14.64
C ASN A 632 -6.26 -7.90 -16.13
N GLN A 633 -4.98 -7.92 -16.50
CA GLN A 633 -4.53 -7.91 -17.90
C GLN A 633 -4.78 -9.25 -18.61
N HIS A 634 -4.90 -10.34 -17.86
CA HIS A 634 -4.93 -11.71 -18.39
C HIS A 634 -6.27 -12.41 -18.19
N GLY A 635 -7.09 -11.96 -17.24
CA GLY A 635 -8.28 -12.69 -16.78
C GLY A 635 -7.93 -13.93 -15.97
N ILE A 636 -6.76 -13.93 -15.30
CA ILE A 636 -6.30 -15.04 -14.45
C ILE A 636 -6.61 -14.69 -12.98
N PRO A 637 -7.27 -15.58 -12.22
CA PRO A 637 -7.47 -15.38 -10.79
C PRO A 637 -6.15 -15.11 -10.05
N GLY A 638 -6.14 -14.19 -9.09
CA GLY A 638 -4.93 -13.85 -8.33
C GLY A 638 -4.00 -12.84 -9.02
N HIS A 639 -4.34 -12.34 -10.22
CA HIS A 639 -3.47 -11.48 -11.03
C HIS A 639 -4.07 -10.08 -11.26
N PHE A 640 -4.89 -9.60 -10.32
CA PHE A 640 -5.28 -8.19 -10.31
C PHE A 640 -4.11 -7.33 -9.83
N ILE A 641 -3.98 -6.15 -10.44
CA ILE A 641 -3.00 -5.14 -10.08
C ILE A 641 -3.69 -3.77 -9.98
N GLU A 642 -3.00 -2.82 -9.37
CA GLU A 642 -3.39 -1.43 -9.25
C GLU A 642 -3.25 -0.68 -10.58
N LEU A 643 -4.03 0.36 -10.80
CA LEU A 643 -4.05 1.09 -12.07
C LEU A 643 -2.79 1.94 -12.23
N ASP A 644 -2.27 2.54 -11.15
CA ASP A 644 -1.02 3.29 -11.20
C ASP A 644 0.20 2.38 -11.41
N LEU A 645 0.19 1.14 -10.90
CA LEU A 645 1.22 0.17 -11.24
C LEU A 645 1.18 -0.22 -12.73
N LEU A 646 -0.01 -0.40 -13.30
CA LEU A 646 -0.16 -0.61 -14.73
C LEU A 646 0.38 0.60 -15.53
N GLN A 647 0.07 1.82 -15.09
CA GLN A 647 0.53 3.04 -15.74
C GLN A 647 2.06 3.20 -15.63
N GLU A 648 2.66 2.89 -14.48
CA GLU A 648 4.12 2.87 -14.29
C GLU A 648 4.78 1.85 -15.25
N PHE A 649 4.20 0.66 -15.39
CA PHE A 649 4.68 -0.35 -16.34
C PHE A 649 4.65 0.16 -17.78
N PHE A 650 3.58 0.86 -18.18
CA PHE A 650 3.54 1.50 -19.49
C PHE A 650 4.57 2.62 -19.61
N ASN A 651 4.74 3.47 -18.61
CA ASN A 651 5.76 4.53 -18.62
C ASN A 651 7.17 3.96 -18.84
N PHE A 652 7.52 2.88 -18.14
CA PHE A 652 8.77 2.14 -18.35
C PHE A 652 8.93 1.73 -19.83
N TRP A 653 7.91 1.08 -20.41
CA TRP A 653 7.99 0.62 -21.79
C TRP A 653 7.98 1.74 -22.82
N LEU A 654 7.34 2.87 -22.53
CA LEU A 654 7.42 4.05 -23.38
C LEU A 654 8.85 4.58 -23.46
N GLU A 655 9.53 4.70 -22.32
CA GLU A 655 10.94 5.12 -22.27
C GLU A 655 11.86 4.10 -22.92
N ASP A 656 11.62 2.82 -22.65
CA ASP A 656 12.44 1.71 -23.14
C ASP A 656 12.34 1.56 -24.67
N LEU A 657 11.13 1.66 -25.23
CA LEU A 657 10.87 1.59 -26.67
C LEU A 657 11.19 2.91 -27.42
N ALA A 658 11.50 3.99 -26.71
CA ALA A 658 11.87 5.27 -27.31
C ALA A 658 13.18 5.17 -28.15
N GLN A 659 13.04 4.95 -29.46
CA GLN A 659 14.18 4.82 -30.40
C GLN A 659 14.97 6.14 -30.56
N HIS A 660 14.33 7.28 -30.27
CA HIS A 660 14.95 8.60 -30.27
C HIS A 660 14.89 9.20 -28.87
N LYS A 661 15.82 8.82 -28.00
CA LYS A 661 15.93 9.38 -26.65
C LYS A 661 16.03 10.91 -26.70
N GLY A 662 15.27 11.60 -25.85
CA GLY A 662 15.27 13.06 -25.77
C GLY A 662 14.31 13.78 -26.74
N GLN A 663 13.24 13.14 -27.21
CA GLN A 663 12.13 13.85 -27.87
C GLN A 663 11.04 14.23 -26.86
N GLU A 664 10.37 15.36 -27.13
CA GLU A 664 9.21 15.83 -26.38
C GLU A 664 8.03 14.85 -26.53
N PHE A 665 7.23 14.68 -25.48
CA PHE A 665 6.17 13.65 -25.41
C PHE A 665 4.92 13.95 -26.26
N ASP A 666 4.75 15.19 -26.70
CA ASP A 666 3.72 15.64 -27.64
C ASP A 666 4.09 15.40 -29.13
N ARG A 667 5.32 14.96 -29.41
CA ARG A 667 5.75 14.64 -30.78
C ARG A 667 4.88 13.52 -31.33
N VAL A 668 4.43 13.72 -32.57
CA VAL A 668 3.54 12.80 -33.28
C VAL A 668 4.00 11.33 -33.23
N TRP A 669 5.31 11.10 -33.32
CA TRP A 669 5.87 9.76 -33.18
C TRP A 669 5.63 9.17 -31.79
N TYR A 670 6.02 9.88 -30.73
CA TYR A 670 5.87 9.39 -29.36
C TYR A 670 4.38 9.21 -29.03
N ARG A 671 3.60 10.25 -29.31
CA ARG A 671 2.20 10.36 -28.97
C ARG A 671 1.31 9.33 -29.68
N PHE A 672 1.43 9.19 -31.00
CA PHE A 672 0.48 8.38 -31.80
C PHE A 672 1.07 7.11 -32.40
N VAL A 673 2.40 6.97 -32.49
CA VAL A 673 3.02 5.72 -32.97
C VAL A 673 3.36 4.83 -31.79
N LEU A 674 3.91 5.41 -30.71
CA LEU A 674 4.37 4.64 -29.56
C LEU A 674 3.29 4.50 -28.47
N SER A 675 2.82 5.61 -27.90
CA SER A 675 1.99 5.64 -26.68
C SER A 675 0.74 4.78 -26.76
N VAL A 676 -0.13 5.08 -27.71
CA VAL A 676 -1.42 4.40 -27.88
C VAL A 676 -1.26 2.89 -28.17
N ASN A 677 -0.10 2.48 -28.71
CA ASN A 677 0.16 1.10 -29.10
C ASN A 677 0.98 0.32 -28.05
N VAL A 678 1.40 0.93 -26.93
CA VAL A 678 2.34 0.31 -25.97
C VAL A 678 1.85 -1.04 -25.46
N HIS A 679 0.59 -1.12 -25.04
CA HIS A 679 -0.01 -2.36 -24.55
C HIS A 679 -0.02 -3.46 -25.62
N GLN A 680 -0.28 -3.12 -26.89
CA GLN A 680 -0.26 -4.08 -27.99
C GLN A 680 1.15 -4.57 -28.31
N PHE A 681 2.18 -3.73 -28.14
CA PHE A 681 3.56 -4.17 -28.33
C PHE A 681 3.97 -5.26 -27.35
N LEU A 682 3.50 -5.18 -26.11
CA LEU A 682 3.82 -6.16 -25.07
C LEU A 682 3.16 -7.50 -25.37
N ARG A 683 1.85 -7.47 -25.66
CA ARG A 683 1.11 -8.67 -26.09
C ARG A 683 1.66 -9.30 -27.36
N LEU A 684 2.02 -8.49 -28.36
CA LEU A 684 2.50 -8.98 -29.64
C LEU A 684 3.81 -9.76 -29.52
N LYS A 685 4.66 -9.47 -28.52
CA LYS A 685 5.88 -10.25 -28.28
C LYS A 685 5.54 -11.70 -27.93
N GLU A 686 4.57 -11.90 -27.06
CA GLU A 686 4.10 -13.21 -26.59
C GLU A 686 3.32 -13.96 -27.69
N GLU A 687 2.33 -13.28 -28.29
CA GLU A 687 1.49 -13.86 -29.35
C GLU A 687 2.34 -14.36 -30.53
N MET A 688 3.42 -13.65 -30.87
CA MET A 688 4.32 -14.07 -31.95
C MET A 688 5.13 -15.32 -31.62
N GLU A 689 5.47 -15.58 -30.35
CA GLU A 689 6.11 -16.84 -29.94
C GLU A 689 5.11 -18.00 -30.01
N GLU A 690 3.89 -17.79 -29.51
CA GLU A 690 2.81 -18.79 -29.55
C GLU A 690 2.45 -19.19 -30.98
N LEU A 691 2.33 -18.22 -31.89
CA LEU A 691 2.01 -18.43 -33.31
C LEU A 691 2.99 -19.37 -34.03
N VAL A 692 4.26 -19.40 -33.58
CA VAL A 692 5.28 -20.31 -34.13
C VAL A 692 5.46 -21.58 -33.31
N SER A 693 4.51 -21.88 -32.42
CA SER A 693 4.51 -23.04 -31.52
C SER A 693 5.72 -23.11 -30.61
N LEU A 694 6.31 -21.95 -30.28
CA LEU A 694 7.25 -21.85 -29.18
C LEU A 694 6.42 -21.79 -27.90
N LYS A 695 6.84 -22.57 -26.90
CA LYS A 695 6.31 -22.36 -25.57
C LYS A 695 6.81 -20.99 -25.10
N ALA A 696 5.92 -20.20 -24.51
CA ALA A 696 6.31 -19.02 -23.77
C ALA A 696 7.49 -19.38 -22.87
N ARG A 697 8.52 -18.54 -22.88
CA ARG A 697 9.62 -18.70 -21.94
C ARG A 697 9.03 -18.51 -20.55
N LYS A 698 9.37 -19.41 -19.63
CA LYS A 698 8.99 -19.23 -18.23
C LYS A 698 9.88 -18.12 -17.66
N GLY A 699 9.33 -16.93 -17.48
CA GLY A 699 9.94 -15.84 -16.71
C GLY A 699 9.80 -16.00 -15.21
N ALA A 700 8.95 -16.94 -14.76
CA ALA A 700 8.87 -17.35 -13.37
C ALA A 700 10.22 -17.95 -12.94
N HIS A 701 11.07 -17.10 -12.37
CA HIS A 701 12.18 -17.56 -11.56
C HIS A 701 11.57 -18.36 -10.41
N ILE A 702 11.92 -19.65 -10.31
CA ILE A 702 11.56 -20.43 -9.13
C ILE A 702 12.32 -19.78 -7.98
N GLU A 703 11.63 -18.98 -7.18
CA GLU A 703 12.22 -18.37 -6.00
C GLU A 703 12.80 -19.48 -5.12
N PRO A 704 14.06 -19.33 -4.66
CA PRO A 704 14.63 -20.27 -3.71
C PRO A 704 13.73 -20.38 -2.48
N HIS A 705 13.53 -21.58 -1.96
CA HIS A 705 12.72 -21.73 -0.76
C HIS A 705 13.40 -21.05 0.44
N LEU A 706 12.68 -20.16 1.13
CA LEU A 706 13.10 -19.40 2.32
C LEU A 706 13.20 -20.22 3.61
N ARG A 707 13.49 -21.51 3.50
CA ARG A 707 13.38 -22.48 4.60
C ARG A 707 14.49 -22.31 5.63
N ASN A 708 15.63 -21.80 5.21
CA ASN A 708 16.80 -21.63 6.06
C ASN A 708 16.67 -20.34 6.86
N GLU A 709 16.28 -19.28 6.18
CA GLU A 709 15.99 -17.95 6.69
C GLU A 709 14.89 -18.03 7.76
N LEU A 710 13.75 -18.66 7.44
CA LEU A 710 12.68 -18.90 8.43
C LEU A 710 13.16 -19.70 9.64
N ARG A 711 14.01 -20.72 9.43
CA ARG A 711 14.52 -21.56 10.54
C ARG A 711 15.39 -20.75 11.49
N GLU A 712 16.30 -19.93 10.96
CA GLU A 712 17.19 -19.11 11.79
C GLU A 712 16.42 -17.99 12.50
N LEU A 713 15.47 -17.34 11.81
CA LEU A 713 14.59 -16.35 12.43
C LEU A 713 13.76 -16.95 13.57
N MET A 714 13.04 -18.06 13.31
CA MET A 714 12.25 -18.75 14.34
C MET A 714 13.11 -19.23 15.51
N LYS A 715 14.35 -19.66 15.25
CA LYS A 715 15.29 -20.05 16.30
C LYS A 715 15.62 -18.87 17.22
N VAL A 716 15.94 -17.70 16.67
CA VAL A 716 16.24 -16.51 17.47
C VAL A 716 15.00 -16.07 18.27
N LEU A 717 13.82 -16.02 17.63
CA LEU A 717 12.58 -15.65 18.30
C LEU A 717 12.25 -16.58 19.48
N ARG A 718 12.50 -17.88 19.33
CA ARG A 718 12.31 -18.89 20.36
C ARG A 718 13.34 -18.79 21.48
N GLU A 719 14.62 -18.68 21.16
CA GLU A 719 15.71 -18.60 22.15
C GLU A 719 15.62 -17.33 23.01
N GLN A 720 15.12 -16.23 22.42
CA GLN A 720 14.91 -14.96 23.12
C GLN A 720 13.49 -14.83 23.71
N GLU A 721 12.62 -15.81 23.46
CA GLU A 721 11.22 -15.85 23.89
C GLU A 721 10.47 -14.55 23.53
N VAL A 722 10.65 -14.05 22.31
CA VAL A 722 10.12 -12.73 21.88
C VAL A 722 8.60 -12.67 21.99
N ASN A 723 7.90 -13.74 21.58
CA ASN A 723 6.45 -13.85 21.64
C ASN A 723 5.90 -14.39 22.98
N LEU A 724 6.70 -14.42 24.04
CA LEU A 724 6.24 -14.71 25.40
C LEU A 724 6.48 -13.48 26.28
N ARG A 725 5.67 -13.33 27.32
CA ARG A 725 5.80 -12.22 28.24
C ARG A 725 6.91 -12.46 29.24
N ARG A 726 7.87 -11.53 29.29
CA ARG A 726 8.95 -11.49 30.28
C ARG A 726 8.89 -10.14 31.00
N PRO A 727 8.37 -10.10 32.24
CA PRO A 727 8.22 -8.85 32.99
C PRO A 727 9.52 -8.05 33.05
N GLY A 728 9.44 -6.74 32.78
CA GLY A 728 10.57 -5.81 32.86
C GLY A 728 11.52 -5.84 31.65
N ARG A 729 11.26 -6.67 30.64
CA ARG A 729 12.14 -6.80 29.47
C ARG A 729 12.18 -5.52 28.63
N ASN A 730 13.39 -5.01 28.41
CA ASN A 730 13.68 -3.91 27.51
C ASN A 730 15.09 -4.06 26.91
N GLU A 731 15.14 -4.46 25.63
CA GLU A 731 16.38 -4.66 24.86
C GLU A 731 16.88 -3.36 24.18
N GLY A 732 16.19 -2.24 24.42
CA GLY A 732 16.61 -0.89 24.07
C GLY A 732 15.87 -0.28 22.88
N PHE A 733 15.30 -1.07 21.97
CA PHE A 733 14.49 -0.53 20.86
C PHE A 733 13.04 -0.31 21.32
N VAL A 734 12.43 0.80 20.89
CA VAL A 734 11.00 1.08 21.10
C VAL A 734 10.40 1.45 19.76
N ALA A 735 9.47 0.63 19.27
CA ALA A 735 8.73 0.91 18.06
C ALA A 735 7.68 2.00 18.29
N VAL A 736 7.42 2.80 17.25
CA VAL A 736 6.47 3.92 17.33
C VAL A 736 5.06 3.45 16.96
N ASP A 737 4.09 3.63 17.85
CA ASP A 737 2.67 3.38 17.53
C ASP A 737 2.05 4.53 16.74
N ASP A 738 2.25 4.49 15.43
CA ASP A 738 1.68 5.45 14.49
C ASP A 738 0.15 5.56 14.58
N LEU A 739 -0.56 4.50 14.97
CA LEU A 739 -2.02 4.51 15.06
C LEU A 739 -2.48 5.44 16.18
N LYS A 740 -1.92 5.27 17.38
CA LYS A 740 -2.23 6.07 18.57
C LYS A 740 -1.85 7.54 18.38
N ILE A 741 -0.64 7.80 17.88
CA ILE A 741 -0.19 9.16 17.57
C ILE A 741 -1.08 9.80 16.50
N GLY A 742 -1.50 9.02 15.50
CA GLY A 742 -2.42 9.45 14.47
C GLY A 742 -3.78 9.85 15.01
N TYR A 743 -4.37 9.02 15.86
CA TYR A 743 -5.62 9.29 16.56
C TYR A 743 -5.57 10.62 17.33
N GLU A 744 -4.54 10.82 18.16
CA GLU A 744 -4.35 12.04 18.96
C GLU A 744 -4.22 13.29 18.07
N LYS A 745 -3.35 13.22 17.05
CA LYS A 745 -3.12 14.34 16.12
C LYS A 745 -4.37 14.73 15.32
N LEU A 746 -5.17 13.74 14.90
CA LEU A 746 -6.43 14.01 14.19
C LEU A 746 -7.46 14.64 15.11
N ARG A 747 -7.57 14.18 16.37
CA ARG A 747 -8.58 14.63 17.34
C ARG A 747 -8.35 16.08 17.76
N ASP A 748 -7.09 16.48 17.91
CA ASP A 748 -6.74 17.80 18.43
C ASP A 748 -7.02 18.93 17.43
N LYS A 749 -6.30 18.95 16.29
CA LYS A 749 -6.32 20.07 15.34
C LYS A 749 -6.52 19.68 13.88
N LYS A 750 -5.94 18.57 13.41
CA LYS A 750 -5.86 18.28 11.97
C LYS A 750 -7.21 18.11 11.28
N ILE A 751 -8.19 17.47 11.93
CA ILE A 751 -9.54 17.35 11.33
C ILE A 751 -10.20 18.72 11.18
N LYS A 752 -10.08 19.60 12.17
CA LYS A 752 -10.68 20.95 12.12
C LYS A 752 -10.06 21.77 10.99
N GLU A 753 -8.74 21.72 10.84
CA GLU A 753 -8.00 22.36 9.74
C GLU A 753 -8.43 21.81 8.38
N PHE A 754 -8.54 20.48 8.26
CA PHE A 754 -8.99 19.82 7.04
C PHE A 754 -10.43 20.22 6.65
N ILE A 755 -11.36 20.20 7.60
CA ILE A 755 -12.76 20.64 7.38
C ILE A 755 -12.78 22.12 6.97
N HIS A 756 -12.07 22.99 7.69
CA HIS A 756 -12.05 24.42 7.37
C HIS A 756 -11.55 24.67 5.94
N LYS A 757 -10.42 24.04 5.58
CA LYS A 757 -9.83 24.15 4.24
C LYS A 757 -10.79 23.64 3.17
N THR A 758 -11.37 22.46 3.34
CA THR A 758 -12.22 21.84 2.31
C THR A 758 -13.60 22.49 2.18
N MET A 759 -14.19 22.96 3.27
CA MET A 759 -15.50 23.61 3.28
C MET A 759 -15.51 24.99 2.61
N LYS A 760 -14.40 25.75 2.70
CA LYS A 760 -14.25 27.03 2.00
C LYS A 760 -14.54 26.87 0.49
N TYR A 761 -14.09 25.76 -0.10
CA TYR A 761 -14.27 25.49 -1.52
C TYR A 761 -15.66 24.94 -1.86
N MET A 762 -16.21 24.05 -1.05
CA MET A 762 -17.55 23.48 -1.30
C MET A 762 -18.66 24.53 -1.21
N ASN A 763 -18.48 25.57 -0.38
CA ASN A 763 -19.40 26.71 -0.37
C ASN A 763 -19.37 27.53 -1.67
N ILE A 764 -18.22 27.61 -2.35
CA ILE A 764 -18.12 28.28 -3.67
C ILE A 764 -18.91 27.49 -4.72
N TRP A 765 -18.88 26.16 -4.65
CA TRP A 765 -19.68 25.29 -5.52
C TRP A 765 -21.18 25.48 -5.32
N ASN A 766 -21.65 25.54 -4.06
CA ASN A 766 -23.07 25.57 -3.74
C ASN A 766 -23.73 26.94 -3.93
N ASN A 767 -22.98 28.04 -3.77
CA ASN A 767 -23.51 29.41 -3.89
C ASN A 767 -23.91 29.81 -5.33
N ARG A 768 -23.82 28.90 -6.31
CA ARG A 768 -24.36 29.10 -7.67
C ARG A 768 -25.75 28.51 -7.89
N GLU A 769 -26.19 27.57 -7.06
CA GLU A 769 -27.54 27.02 -7.14
C GLU A 769 -28.57 27.84 -6.33
N SER A 770 -28.11 28.63 -5.35
CA SER A 770 -28.93 29.65 -4.70
C SER A 770 -28.65 31.02 -5.32
N ASP A 771 -29.68 31.69 -5.84
CA ASP A 771 -29.66 33.06 -6.39
C ASP A 771 -29.37 34.15 -5.31
N THR A 772 -28.59 33.84 -4.29
CA THR A 772 -28.21 34.77 -3.22
C THR A 772 -26.70 34.95 -3.21
N LEU A 773 -26.24 35.99 -3.91
CA LEU A 773 -24.90 36.55 -3.71
C LEU A 773 -24.72 36.89 -2.21
N PRO A 774 -23.55 36.58 -1.60
CA PRO A 774 -23.29 36.98 -0.22
C PRO A 774 -23.24 38.50 -0.11
N THR A 775 -24.27 39.11 0.48
CA THR A 775 -24.17 40.46 1.06
C THR A 775 -23.35 40.36 2.35
N GLY A 776 -22.05 40.66 2.26
CA GLY A 776 -21.15 40.71 3.41
C GLY A 776 -19.72 40.25 3.10
N MET A 777 -19.08 40.86 2.11
CA MET A 777 -17.62 40.85 1.97
C MET A 777 -17.13 42.31 1.99
N ASP A 778 -17.24 42.94 3.15
CA ASP A 778 -16.33 44.01 3.57
C ASP A 778 -15.50 43.39 4.70
N GLY A 779 -14.27 43.02 4.37
CA GLY A 779 -13.36 42.31 5.26
C GLY A 779 -12.18 41.80 4.46
N ASP A 780 -11.23 42.71 4.23
CA ASP A 780 -9.85 42.50 3.83
C ASP A 780 -9.57 41.23 3.01
N VAL A 781 -9.41 41.43 1.70
CA VAL A 781 -8.52 40.57 0.90
C VAL A 781 -7.12 40.83 1.45
N GLU A 782 -6.79 40.27 2.60
CA GLU A 782 -5.40 39.95 2.88
C GLU A 782 -5.01 39.00 1.77
N ALA A 783 -4.08 39.47 0.94
CA ALA A 783 -3.38 38.62 0.00
C ALA A 783 -2.85 37.46 0.84
N ASP A 784 -3.51 36.29 0.72
CA ASP A 784 -3.08 35.06 1.36
C ASP A 784 -1.57 34.98 1.13
N GLU A 785 -0.82 35.01 2.24
CA GLU A 785 0.60 34.77 2.25
C GLU A 785 0.85 33.61 1.29
N GLU A 786 1.73 33.85 0.33
CA GLU A 786 2.20 32.87 -0.62
C GLU A 786 2.20 31.52 0.06
N ASP A 787 1.38 30.60 -0.46
CA ASP A 787 1.48 29.18 -0.20
C ASP A 787 2.98 28.87 -0.27
N GLN A 788 3.65 28.87 0.88
CA GLN A 788 4.95 28.26 1.07
C GLN A 788 4.73 26.74 0.99
N GLY A 789 4.03 26.27 -0.04
CA GLY A 789 4.69 25.39 -0.99
C GLY A 789 6.06 25.98 -1.17
N ALA A 790 7.02 25.38 -0.44
CA ALA A 790 8.41 25.68 -0.62
C ALA A 790 8.59 25.90 -2.11
N VAL A 791 9.07 27.09 -2.47
CA VAL A 791 9.95 27.19 -3.61
C VAL A 791 10.97 26.10 -3.33
N GLN A 792 10.71 24.90 -3.87
CA GLN A 792 11.77 24.07 -4.36
C GLN A 792 12.55 25.09 -5.17
N THR A 793 13.66 25.52 -4.61
CA THR A 793 14.75 26.06 -5.40
C THR A 793 14.86 25.17 -6.63
N GLU A 794 15.39 25.65 -7.74
CA GLU A 794 15.64 24.76 -8.88
C GLU A 794 16.53 23.54 -8.51
N ASP A 795 17.04 23.50 -7.27
CA ASP A 795 17.66 22.38 -6.53
C ASP A 795 16.70 21.61 -5.59
N GLY A 796 15.40 21.64 -5.82
CA GLY A 796 14.42 20.84 -5.10
C GLY A 796 14.78 19.39 -5.31
N GLU A 797 15.23 18.74 -4.22
CA GLU A 797 15.70 17.35 -4.18
C GLU A 797 15.10 16.57 -5.33
N GLU A 798 15.95 16.34 -6.34
CA GLU A 798 15.74 15.39 -7.40
C GLU A 798 15.26 14.13 -6.69
N ARG A 799 13.93 13.93 -6.62
CA ARG A 799 13.39 12.65 -6.26
C ARG A 799 13.88 11.78 -7.39
N VAL A 800 14.95 11.04 -7.12
CA VAL A 800 15.46 9.98 -7.96
C VAL A 800 14.33 8.96 -8.06
N ARG A 801 13.37 9.20 -8.94
CA ARG A 801 12.53 8.15 -9.51
C ARG A 801 13.48 7.36 -10.40
N LEU A 802 13.37 6.04 -10.32
CA LEU A 802 14.21 5.04 -10.98
C LEU A 802 14.64 5.57 -12.36
N GLU A 803 15.88 6.06 -12.47
CA GLU A 803 16.51 6.12 -13.78
C GLU A 803 16.71 4.66 -14.14
N TYR A 804 15.76 4.09 -14.88
CA TYR A 804 15.88 2.72 -15.32
C TYR A 804 17.16 2.60 -16.14
N GLY A 805 18.19 2.04 -15.50
CA GLY A 805 19.44 1.73 -16.15
C GLY A 805 19.17 0.81 -17.34
N PRO A 806 20.08 0.69 -18.31
CA PRO A 806 19.90 -0.17 -19.48
C PRO A 806 19.68 -1.67 -19.16
N ASN A 807 19.72 -2.07 -17.88
CA ASN A 807 19.51 -3.42 -17.37
C ASN A 807 18.49 -3.49 -16.21
N GLU A 808 17.74 -2.42 -15.91
CA GLU A 808 16.71 -2.48 -14.86
C GLU A 808 15.42 -3.11 -15.42
N GLU A 809 14.85 -4.01 -14.63
CA GLU A 809 13.60 -4.70 -14.95
C GLU A 809 12.40 -3.78 -14.66
N PRO A 810 11.29 -3.93 -15.39
CA PRO A 810 10.07 -3.18 -15.10
C PRO A 810 9.60 -3.47 -13.67
N PRO A 811 8.90 -2.53 -13.01
CA PRO A 811 8.33 -2.78 -11.70
C PRO A 811 7.45 -4.03 -11.72
N ALA A 812 7.73 -4.94 -10.78
CA ALA A 812 7.00 -6.20 -10.67
C ALA A 812 5.70 -6.01 -9.90
N ALA A 813 4.69 -6.79 -10.26
CA ALA A 813 3.46 -6.85 -9.49
C ALA A 813 3.56 -7.89 -8.38
N VAL A 814 2.76 -7.69 -7.35
CA VAL A 814 2.43 -8.76 -6.42
C VAL A 814 1.25 -9.53 -7.02
N TYR A 815 1.35 -10.85 -7.09
CA TYR A 815 0.28 -11.74 -7.55
C TYR A 815 0.11 -12.93 -6.61
N LEU A 816 -1.00 -13.64 -6.73
CA LEU A 816 -1.30 -14.81 -5.91
C LEU A 816 -1.15 -16.09 -6.74
N GLU A 817 -0.20 -16.94 -6.37
CA GLU A 817 -0.04 -18.28 -6.95
C GLU A 817 -0.16 -19.34 -5.85
N ASN A 818 -1.10 -20.28 -5.99
CA ASN A 818 -1.37 -21.31 -4.97
C ASN A 818 -1.60 -20.78 -3.54
N GLY A 819 -2.08 -19.53 -3.41
CA GLY A 819 -2.31 -18.87 -2.12
C GLY A 819 -1.07 -18.18 -1.53
N GLU A 820 0.03 -18.12 -2.26
CA GLU A 820 1.25 -17.38 -1.90
C GLU A 820 1.30 -16.04 -2.61
N LEU A 821 1.62 -14.97 -1.88
CA LEU A 821 2.02 -13.71 -2.49
C LEU A 821 3.38 -13.93 -3.15
N CYS A 822 3.43 -13.71 -4.46
CA CYS A 822 4.63 -13.79 -5.25
C CYS A 822 4.92 -12.41 -5.83
N VAL A 823 6.19 -12.06 -5.92
CA VAL A 823 6.64 -10.86 -6.60
C VAL A 823 7.17 -11.27 -7.96
N GLY A 824 6.68 -10.65 -9.02
CA GLY A 824 7.21 -10.90 -10.36
C GLY A 824 6.59 -9.96 -11.38
N ILE A 825 7.22 -9.85 -12.54
CA ILE A 825 6.71 -9.01 -13.63
C ILE A 825 5.30 -9.53 -13.96
N ALA A 826 4.27 -8.71 -13.76
CA ALA A 826 2.92 -9.05 -14.20
C ALA A 826 3.00 -9.36 -15.69
N ALA A 827 2.77 -10.64 -16.03
CA ALA A 827 2.88 -11.26 -17.36
C ALA A 827 4.26 -11.85 -17.73
N GLU A 828 4.50 -13.13 -17.41
CA GLU A 828 5.17 -14.09 -18.31
C GLU A 828 4.55 -15.50 -18.18
N ASN A 829 3.21 -15.60 -18.09
CA ASN A 829 2.48 -16.88 -18.14
C ASN A 829 1.37 -16.89 -19.18
#